data_AF-F4BT91-F1
#
_entry.id   AF-F4BT91-F1
#
_cell.length_a   1.000
_cell.length_b   1.000
_cell.length_c   1.000
_cell.angle_alpha   90.00
_cell.angle_beta   90.00
_cell.angle_gamma   90.00
#
_symmetry.space_group_name_H-M   'P 1'
#
loop_
_entity.id
_entity.type
_entity.pdbx_description
1 polymer ?
#
loop_
_entity_poly.entity_id
_entity_poly.type
_entity_poly.pdbx_seq_one_letter_code
_entity_poly.pdbx_strand_id
1 'polypeptide(L)'
;MEGGNPALYNAYKGLDDLGVKDAWDMGYTGKGVNIAIIDFGIDFATPDLMGTQARVSNVSSPYYGWPIVIDLESLSYYQDGTSGFSSHYANTTSMDVRDYQVTGTSKSGIYHIGDHPDQHIAQFYGQQVKVLVVDESVSSVYDTVYVDLNNNHDFRDDKPCRKGDEASYWDRDNDGYPDESGGMVYFIADGKTPLPLSRMLYGEKAKIPKSGELIAFECDGDFHGTMCASLIAAQGKNVMGIAPDARIISVRLGKTEELLWLLAVLGYDGVPNTGDEADVVSRSGGFMYRLNKGADEGSAFLEYLSTNVSPSTAMIFVSGNDGSGYGTCNPPSGEHAINVGATYDQWWNNSSYRGDVTCFSSRGPNALGQVKPNVLAPGYRTPESLPLWITHSGKAAWDNHGGGTSGATPHAAAVVALIYQAYKEAHGEFPTSEKARDILMSSATDINEEIFAQGSGMINAAKAVEIASGRNGVLIEPALLVTAPVEAGSTLKFSFTLTNHSGRTVNLKPQILIKDKTWEFTQSSANESIIAIPEDMLTCNLLKVSSYYSRDARNTKLEKNEGYDIYLYNWEDMNEDGEIQNDELKIVALNTVAWGYGFTSEARMHDPSKRVNDGLAVVLKKRGEIQSNETKVVVEAYNWTPWDIGMNINGSKMSVSIPVPNTTGVFQGKLLLEGYDGRQCIPISFSAYKHDDISLSNTDDIYENAKIYGRFEGDGKSGWDTRFYPLYHRGHDLANIDVTWEDPNTDIDVYLYGESAFNASDLWTYPTKPPVNLPKLKILRENGHSRRILGDTFIISDEGVAGGPSYNVFSTSTGENREVITGELTNGLNLIVLRQVVPGGNEYGENVSIEINITPYNPINLVALAGETVNLTQRNAGVDSIMGFSKGDDLKSGGYLETFQAEEGDLLLIRSNCTIYKPQIFFDSNRNGTIDRDIDELIFGEQRFDEAVCRIFCKILASYPQPFTPLSQISTFYRSATPR
;
A
#
# COMPACT_ATOMS: atom_id res chain seq x y z
N MET A 1 -1.18 -24.15 29.74
CA MET A 1 -0.98 -22.69 29.82
C MET A 1 -0.50 -22.37 31.23
N GLU A 2 0.80 -22.14 31.41
CA GLU A 2 1.38 -21.60 32.66
C GLU A 2 2.79 -21.12 32.29
N GLY A 3 3.11 -19.85 32.56
CA GLY A 3 4.43 -19.26 32.27
C GLY A 3 4.43 -17.91 31.56
N GLY A 4 3.40 -17.60 30.75
CA GLY A 4 3.19 -16.25 30.18
C GLY A 4 2.90 -15.21 31.27
N ASN A 5 2.97 -13.90 30.95
CA ASN A 5 2.53 -12.84 31.87
C ASN A 5 0.98 -12.72 31.82
N PRO A 6 0.22 -13.37 32.74
CA PRO A 6 -1.21 -13.55 32.54
C PRO A 6 -1.99 -12.26 32.80
N ALA A 7 -1.36 -11.27 33.45
CA ALA A 7 -1.98 -9.98 33.73
C ALA A 7 -2.16 -9.13 32.46
N LEU A 8 -1.31 -9.30 31.45
CA LEU A 8 -1.45 -8.63 30.16
C LEU A 8 -2.53 -9.29 29.31
N TYR A 9 -2.46 -10.61 29.14
CA TYR A 9 -3.45 -11.37 28.38
C TYR A 9 -4.90 -11.17 28.88
N ASN A 10 -5.11 -11.25 30.20
CA ASN A 10 -6.45 -11.09 30.78
C ASN A 10 -6.96 -9.63 30.77
N ALA A 11 -6.14 -8.66 30.36
CA ALA A 11 -6.56 -7.27 30.15
C ALA A 11 -7.10 -7.00 28.73
N TYR A 12 -6.91 -7.92 27.77
CA TYR A 12 -7.38 -7.76 26.40
C TYR A 12 -8.91 -7.94 26.27
N LYS A 13 -9.64 -6.82 26.28
CA LYS A 13 -11.07 -6.75 25.93
C LYS A 13 -11.31 -6.84 24.42
N GLY A 14 -10.35 -6.42 23.59
CA GLY A 14 -10.49 -6.43 22.13
C GLY A 14 -10.79 -7.81 21.54
N LEU A 15 -10.32 -8.90 22.16
CA LEU A 15 -10.67 -10.27 21.75
C LEU A 15 -12.17 -10.59 21.97
N ASP A 16 -12.82 -9.97 22.95
CA ASP A 16 -14.25 -10.14 23.20
C ASP A 16 -15.06 -9.24 22.27
N ASP A 17 -14.67 -7.96 22.13
CA ASP A 17 -15.36 -6.98 21.30
C ASP A 17 -15.37 -7.37 19.80
N LEU A 18 -14.32 -8.05 19.32
CA LEU A 18 -14.22 -8.61 17.97
C LEU A 18 -14.83 -10.03 17.83
N GLY A 19 -15.34 -10.64 18.90
CA GLY A 19 -15.91 -12.00 18.89
C GLY A 19 -14.87 -13.12 18.66
N VAL A 20 -13.60 -12.90 19.02
CA VAL A 20 -12.52 -13.86 18.80
C VAL A 20 -12.61 -15.04 19.77
N LYS A 21 -12.91 -14.78 21.05
CA LYS A 21 -13.09 -15.86 22.05
C LYS A 21 -14.28 -16.76 21.70
N ASP A 22 -15.39 -16.19 21.23
CA ASP A 22 -16.55 -16.95 20.75
C ASP A 22 -16.18 -17.85 19.56
N ALA A 23 -15.34 -17.38 18.62
CA ALA A 23 -14.85 -18.20 17.51
C ALA A 23 -13.94 -19.36 17.99
N TRP A 24 -13.08 -19.11 18.99
CA TRP A 24 -12.26 -20.15 19.61
C TRP A 24 -13.09 -21.19 20.37
N ASP A 25 -14.13 -20.77 21.09
CA ASP A 25 -15.09 -21.65 21.77
C ASP A 25 -15.90 -22.51 20.78
N MET A 26 -16.09 -22.04 19.54
CA MET A 26 -16.62 -22.83 18.42
C MET A 26 -15.60 -23.77 17.77
N GLY A 27 -14.32 -23.73 18.18
CA GLY A 27 -13.23 -24.57 17.70
C GLY A 27 -12.37 -23.98 16.57
N TYR A 28 -12.56 -22.70 16.23
CA TYR A 28 -11.90 -22.05 15.10
C TYR A 28 -10.74 -21.16 15.54
N THR A 29 -9.52 -21.66 15.37
CA THR A 29 -8.26 -21.03 15.81
C THR A 29 -7.27 -20.74 14.67
N GLY A 30 -7.71 -20.91 13.42
CA GLY A 30 -6.89 -20.75 12.20
C GLY A 30 -6.15 -22.04 11.81
N LYS A 31 -6.52 -23.16 12.42
CA LYS A 31 -5.81 -24.43 12.32
C LYS A 31 -5.78 -24.97 10.88
N GLY A 32 -4.57 -25.24 10.40
CA GLY A 32 -4.35 -25.83 9.09
C GLY A 32 -4.45 -24.84 7.92
N VAL A 33 -4.27 -23.55 8.22
CA VAL A 33 -4.15 -22.45 7.24
C VAL A 33 -2.72 -21.89 7.31
N ASN A 34 -2.09 -21.73 6.16
CA ASN A 34 -0.80 -21.06 5.98
C ASN A 34 -1.00 -19.59 5.60
N ILE A 35 -0.40 -18.66 6.35
CA ILE A 35 -0.42 -17.22 6.05
C ILE A 35 0.99 -16.75 5.69
N ALA A 36 1.17 -16.22 4.48
CA ALA A 36 2.39 -15.54 4.08
C ALA A 36 2.38 -14.08 4.53
N ILE A 37 3.47 -13.66 5.18
CA ILE A 37 3.72 -12.27 5.56
C ILE A 37 4.87 -11.77 4.69
N ILE A 38 4.60 -10.72 3.92
CA ILE A 38 5.58 -10.12 3.01
C ILE A 38 6.17 -8.88 3.67
N ASP A 39 7.41 -8.98 4.15
CA ASP A 39 8.04 -7.97 5.02
C ASP A 39 9.59 -8.07 5.05
N PHE A 40 10.26 -7.36 5.96
CA PHE A 40 11.71 -7.38 6.15
C PHE A 40 12.23 -8.56 7.00
N GLY A 41 11.37 -9.54 7.28
CA GLY A 41 11.69 -10.77 8.01
C GLY A 41 10.94 -10.92 9.34
N ILE A 42 11.09 -12.06 9.98
CA ILE A 42 10.37 -12.43 11.21
C ILE A 42 11.31 -13.11 12.20
N ASP A 43 11.29 -12.67 13.46
CA ASP A 43 12.03 -13.30 14.55
C ASP A 43 11.22 -14.42 15.20
N PHE A 44 11.29 -15.62 14.60
CA PHE A 44 10.66 -16.83 15.15
C PHE A 44 11.27 -17.32 16.47
N ALA A 45 12.36 -16.73 16.97
CA ALA A 45 12.92 -17.03 18.28
C ALA A 45 12.25 -16.22 19.40
N THR A 46 11.56 -15.12 19.07
CA THR A 46 10.74 -14.36 20.03
C THR A 46 9.70 -15.30 20.68
N PRO A 47 9.57 -15.33 22.02
CA PRO A 47 8.83 -16.39 22.74
C PRO A 47 7.37 -16.59 22.31
N ASP A 48 6.71 -15.56 21.79
CA ASP A 48 5.35 -15.63 21.26
C ASP A 48 5.24 -16.32 19.88
N LEU A 49 6.29 -16.34 19.06
CA LEU A 49 6.27 -16.87 17.69
C LEU A 49 6.95 -18.24 17.55
N MET A 50 7.59 -18.75 18.61
CA MET A 50 8.26 -20.04 18.60
C MET A 50 7.32 -21.18 18.17
N GLY A 51 7.65 -21.83 17.04
CA GLY A 51 6.88 -22.97 16.51
C GLY A 51 5.72 -22.58 15.59
N THR A 52 5.47 -21.29 15.36
CA THR A 52 4.40 -20.81 14.46
C THR A 52 4.73 -20.96 12.98
N GLN A 53 5.98 -21.23 12.61
CA GLN A 53 6.41 -21.33 11.21
C GLN A 53 5.66 -22.44 10.43
N ALA A 54 5.23 -22.10 9.22
CA ALA A 54 4.70 -23.05 8.23
C ALA A 54 5.82 -23.95 7.70
N ARG A 55 5.46 -25.17 7.31
CA ARG A 55 6.42 -26.22 6.93
C ARG A 55 5.98 -26.93 5.66
N VAL A 56 6.96 -27.28 4.83
CA VAL A 56 6.74 -28.05 3.59
C VAL A 56 6.12 -29.41 3.94
N SER A 57 4.84 -29.58 3.60
CA SER A 57 4.05 -30.74 4.01
C SER A 57 4.13 -31.92 3.03
N ASN A 58 4.47 -31.66 1.76
CA ASN A 58 4.59 -32.65 0.72
C ASN A 58 5.82 -33.56 0.94
N VAL A 59 5.58 -34.83 1.29
CA VAL A 59 6.61 -35.86 1.54
C VAL A 59 7.53 -36.16 0.34
N SER A 60 7.14 -35.74 -0.87
CA SER A 60 7.93 -35.90 -2.09
C SER A 60 8.86 -34.72 -2.36
N SER A 61 8.66 -33.59 -1.66
CA SER A 61 9.51 -32.41 -1.78
C SER A 61 10.88 -32.67 -1.13
N PRO A 62 12.01 -32.29 -1.75
CA PRO A 62 13.31 -32.39 -1.11
C PRO A 62 13.42 -31.51 0.15
N TYR A 63 12.53 -30.53 0.29
CA TYR A 63 12.44 -29.63 1.44
C TYR A 63 11.52 -30.16 2.56
N TYR A 64 10.95 -31.37 2.44
CA TYR A 64 9.95 -31.91 3.37
C TYR A 64 10.32 -31.72 4.85
N GLY A 65 9.41 -31.09 5.61
CA GLY A 65 9.52 -30.81 7.02
C GLY A 65 10.30 -29.54 7.40
N TRP A 66 11.05 -28.91 6.48
CA TRP A 66 11.69 -27.62 6.72
C TRP A 66 10.63 -26.49 6.78
N PRO A 67 10.93 -25.37 7.47
CA PRO A 67 10.13 -24.15 7.37
C PRO A 67 10.03 -23.62 5.94
N ILE A 68 8.93 -22.96 5.61
CA ILE A 68 8.74 -22.27 4.33
C ILE A 68 9.16 -20.80 4.50
N VAL A 69 10.18 -20.40 3.76
CA VAL A 69 10.75 -19.05 3.71
C VAL A 69 11.04 -18.70 2.25
N ILE A 70 10.46 -17.60 1.76
CA ILE A 70 10.72 -17.08 0.42
C ILE A 70 11.74 -15.95 0.54
N ASP A 71 13.01 -16.27 0.29
CA ASP A 71 14.12 -15.32 0.30
C ASP A 71 14.79 -15.31 -1.07
N LEU A 72 14.36 -14.37 -1.93
CA LEU A 72 14.92 -14.21 -3.26
C LEU A 72 16.25 -13.48 -3.30
N GLU A 73 16.62 -12.72 -2.26
CA GLU A 73 17.90 -12.00 -2.24
C GLU A 73 19.04 -12.95 -1.92
N SER A 74 18.97 -13.69 -0.82
CA SER A 74 19.96 -14.73 -0.46
C SER A 74 20.16 -15.74 -1.58
N LEU A 75 19.06 -16.18 -2.19
CA LEU A 75 19.07 -17.08 -3.33
C LEU A 75 19.81 -16.44 -4.52
N SER A 76 19.49 -15.19 -4.89
CA SER A 76 20.17 -14.47 -5.98
C SER A 76 21.67 -14.32 -5.71
N TYR A 77 22.06 -13.84 -4.52
CA TYR A 77 23.46 -13.66 -4.12
C TYR A 77 24.24 -14.98 -4.21
N TYR A 78 23.69 -16.06 -3.65
CA TYR A 78 24.31 -17.37 -3.74
C TYR A 78 24.42 -17.88 -5.20
N GLN A 79 23.33 -17.76 -5.96
CA GLN A 79 23.23 -18.21 -7.35
C GLN A 79 24.19 -17.44 -8.28
N ASP A 80 24.45 -16.16 -8.04
CA ASP A 80 25.44 -15.37 -8.76
C ASP A 80 26.86 -15.58 -8.22
N GLY A 81 27.00 -15.95 -6.94
CA GLY A 81 28.29 -16.15 -6.27
C GLY A 81 28.88 -14.83 -5.75
N THR A 82 28.00 -13.89 -5.42
CA THR A 82 28.29 -12.58 -4.85
C THR A 82 27.89 -12.56 -3.37
N SER A 83 28.38 -11.58 -2.61
CA SER A 83 28.01 -11.34 -1.22
C SER A 83 27.26 -10.01 -1.11
N GLY A 84 26.14 -9.98 -0.39
CA GLY A 84 25.34 -8.79 -0.15
C GLY A 84 25.22 -8.46 1.33
N PHE A 85 24.91 -7.21 1.66
CA PHE A 85 24.57 -6.83 3.04
C PHE A 85 23.19 -7.36 3.48
N SER A 86 22.34 -7.77 2.54
CA SER A 86 21.00 -8.32 2.77
C SER A 86 20.89 -9.84 2.53
N SER A 87 22.01 -10.56 2.37
CA SER A 87 21.97 -12.02 2.27
C SER A 87 21.94 -12.69 3.64
N HIS A 88 20.84 -13.36 3.97
CA HIS A 88 20.59 -14.08 5.22
C HIS A 88 21.08 -15.54 5.17
N TYR A 89 22.27 -15.79 4.60
CA TYR A 89 22.94 -17.09 4.66
C TYR A 89 24.37 -16.99 5.19
N ALA A 90 24.75 -17.95 6.03
CA ALA A 90 26.13 -18.13 6.48
C ALA A 90 26.90 -18.95 5.45
N ASN A 91 28.05 -18.44 5.01
CA ASN A 91 29.04 -19.21 4.25
C ASN A 91 29.93 -19.99 5.21
N THR A 92 29.69 -21.29 5.30
CA THR A 92 30.38 -22.20 6.23
C THR A 92 31.40 -23.10 5.51
N THR A 93 32.05 -22.57 4.46
CA THR A 93 33.10 -23.30 3.71
C THR A 93 34.42 -23.46 4.47
N SER A 94 34.64 -22.70 5.55
CA SER A 94 35.82 -22.88 6.39
C SER A 94 35.67 -24.13 7.27
N MET A 95 36.77 -24.85 7.47
CA MET A 95 36.90 -25.92 8.47
C MET A 95 37.90 -25.55 9.57
N ASP A 96 38.30 -24.28 9.64
CA ASP A 96 39.32 -23.80 10.57
C ASP A 96 38.72 -23.41 11.92
N VAL A 97 38.54 -24.43 12.77
CA VAL A 97 37.98 -24.29 14.13
C VAL A 97 39.06 -24.20 15.22
N ARG A 98 40.31 -23.86 14.88
CA ARG A 98 41.46 -23.94 15.82
C ARG A 98 41.34 -23.00 17.03
N ASP A 99 40.65 -21.88 16.86
CA ASP A 99 40.45 -20.85 17.90
C ASP A 99 39.11 -21.00 18.64
N TYR A 100 38.40 -22.13 18.44
CA TYR A 100 37.06 -22.41 18.96
C TYR A 100 37.02 -23.75 19.72
N GLN A 101 36.26 -23.79 20.82
CA GLN A 101 35.95 -25.04 21.51
C GLN A 101 34.72 -25.67 20.84
N VAL A 102 34.94 -26.72 20.06
CA VAL A 102 33.87 -27.46 19.36
C VAL A 102 33.22 -28.51 20.25
N THR A 103 32.00 -28.91 19.87
CA THR A 103 31.14 -29.86 20.59
C THR A 103 31.75 -31.24 20.85
N GLY A 104 32.65 -31.72 19.98
CA GLY A 104 33.19 -33.08 20.03
C GLY A 104 32.24 -34.17 19.51
N THR A 105 31.10 -33.79 18.92
CA THR A 105 29.99 -34.70 18.55
C THR A 105 30.01 -35.19 17.09
N SER A 106 30.77 -34.51 16.21
CA SER A 106 30.93 -34.83 14.79
C SER A 106 31.25 -36.31 14.53
N LYS A 107 30.59 -36.92 13.53
CA LYS A 107 30.84 -38.32 13.13
C LYS A 107 32.00 -38.47 12.14
N SER A 108 32.27 -37.46 11.32
CA SER A 108 33.47 -37.44 10.45
C SER A 108 34.72 -36.92 11.17
N GLY A 109 34.56 -36.20 12.28
CA GLY A 109 35.62 -35.41 12.92
C GLY A 109 35.90 -34.08 12.21
N ILE A 110 35.08 -33.70 11.22
CA ILE A 110 35.18 -32.44 10.48
C ILE A 110 34.05 -31.51 10.95
N TYR A 111 34.41 -30.26 11.17
CA TYR A 111 33.50 -29.18 11.53
C TYR A 111 33.54 -28.12 10.45
N HIS A 112 32.39 -27.55 10.13
CA HIS A 112 32.29 -26.38 9.27
C HIS A 112 32.00 -25.15 10.11
N ILE A 113 32.59 -24.01 9.76
CA ILE A 113 32.43 -22.76 10.49
C ILE A 113 32.28 -21.58 9.53
N GLY A 114 31.46 -20.61 9.90
CA GLY A 114 31.21 -19.39 9.14
C GLY A 114 30.74 -18.24 10.03
N ASP A 115 30.48 -17.11 9.40
CA ASP A 115 29.93 -15.92 10.03
C ASP A 115 28.41 -15.90 9.96
N HIS A 116 27.75 -15.52 11.05
CA HIS A 116 26.30 -15.32 11.09
C HIS A 116 25.92 -14.09 10.25
N PRO A 117 24.84 -14.14 9.45
CA PRO A 117 24.52 -13.05 8.53
C PRO A 117 23.89 -11.82 9.22
N ASP A 118 23.30 -11.98 10.40
CA ASP A 118 22.53 -10.92 11.07
C ASP A 118 23.42 -9.76 11.54
N GLN A 119 23.11 -8.56 11.04
CA GLN A 119 23.87 -7.36 11.33
C GLN A 119 23.56 -6.78 12.72
N HIS A 120 22.38 -7.02 13.29
CA HIS A 120 22.00 -6.51 14.61
C HIS A 120 22.85 -7.18 15.70
N ILE A 121 22.98 -8.52 15.63
CA ILE A 121 23.85 -9.30 16.51
C ILE A 121 25.32 -8.89 16.32
N ALA A 122 25.76 -8.74 15.06
CA ALA A 122 27.13 -8.33 14.77
C ALA A 122 27.45 -6.91 15.28
N GLN A 123 26.48 -6.00 15.25
CA GLN A 123 26.59 -4.65 15.81
C GLN A 123 26.64 -4.68 17.34
N PHE A 124 25.84 -5.54 18.00
CA PHE A 124 25.83 -5.68 19.46
C PHE A 124 27.19 -6.17 20.00
N TYR A 125 27.80 -7.18 19.36
CA TYR A 125 29.13 -7.68 19.75
C TYR A 125 30.31 -6.88 19.17
N GLY A 126 30.07 -5.99 18.21
CA GLY A 126 31.12 -5.25 17.48
C GLY A 126 31.95 -6.14 16.53
N GLN A 127 31.54 -7.38 16.33
CA GLN A 127 32.12 -8.37 15.41
C GLN A 127 31.04 -9.38 15.02
N GLN A 128 31.24 -10.10 13.90
CA GLN A 128 30.32 -11.17 13.51
C GLN A 128 30.39 -12.36 14.48
N VAL A 129 29.22 -12.78 14.96
CA VAL A 129 29.03 -14.04 15.70
C VAL A 129 29.28 -15.23 14.77
N LYS A 130 29.81 -16.32 15.31
CA LYS A 130 30.15 -17.52 14.53
C LYS A 130 29.05 -18.56 14.53
N VAL A 131 29.01 -19.31 13.43
CA VAL A 131 28.11 -20.45 13.20
C VAL A 131 28.94 -21.71 12.99
N LEU A 132 28.76 -22.71 13.85
CA LEU A 132 29.36 -24.05 13.71
C LEU A 132 28.33 -25.03 13.14
N VAL A 133 28.75 -25.87 12.21
CA VAL A 133 27.90 -26.89 11.58
C VAL A 133 28.53 -28.27 11.75
N VAL A 134 27.70 -29.22 12.19
CA VAL A 134 28.14 -30.54 12.69
C VAL A 134 27.29 -31.66 12.07
N ASP A 135 27.94 -32.80 11.80
CA ASP A 135 27.36 -34.02 11.24
C ASP A 135 27.06 -35.05 12.35
N GLU A 136 26.08 -34.76 13.22
CA GLU A 136 25.90 -35.49 14.47
C GLU A 136 25.18 -36.84 14.32
N SER A 137 24.32 -37.01 13.30
CA SER A 137 23.63 -38.29 13.08
C SER A 137 24.43 -39.23 12.19
N VAL A 138 24.97 -38.72 11.07
CA VAL A 138 25.62 -39.52 10.02
C VAL A 138 26.85 -38.79 9.49
N SER A 139 27.98 -39.49 9.40
CA SER A 139 29.24 -38.94 8.90
C SER A 139 29.07 -38.26 7.53
N SER A 140 29.54 -37.02 7.44
CA SER A 140 29.46 -36.14 6.26
C SER A 140 28.04 -35.81 5.79
N VAL A 141 27.04 -35.96 6.66
CA VAL A 141 25.69 -35.38 6.49
C VAL A 141 25.50 -34.39 7.62
N TYR A 142 25.77 -33.12 7.33
CA TYR A 142 25.64 -32.04 8.30
C TYR A 142 24.15 -31.78 8.58
N ASP A 143 23.78 -31.81 9.86
CA ASP A 143 22.39 -31.84 10.31
C ASP A 143 22.10 -30.96 11.53
N THR A 144 23.15 -30.45 12.18
CA THR A 144 23.08 -29.67 13.42
C THR A 144 23.90 -28.39 13.28
N VAL A 145 23.30 -27.27 13.67
CA VAL A 145 23.91 -25.93 13.65
C VAL A 145 23.97 -25.39 15.08
N TYR A 146 25.07 -24.74 15.43
CA TYR A 146 25.25 -23.98 16.66
C TYR A 146 25.61 -22.53 16.28
N VAL A 147 25.09 -21.56 17.03
CA VAL A 147 25.39 -20.13 16.85
C VAL A 147 25.93 -19.62 18.18
N ASP A 148 27.13 -19.04 18.15
CA ASP A 148 27.89 -18.54 19.32
C ASP A 148 27.24 -17.27 19.90
N LEU A 149 26.02 -17.41 20.42
CA LEU A 149 25.17 -16.29 20.83
C LEU A 149 25.65 -15.57 22.08
N ASN A 150 26.60 -16.16 22.81
CA ASN A 150 27.28 -15.50 23.91
C ASN A 150 28.66 -14.93 23.49
N ASN A 151 29.10 -15.21 22.25
CA ASN A 151 30.36 -14.79 21.63
C ASN A 151 31.59 -15.16 22.49
N ASN A 152 31.56 -16.35 23.12
CA ASN A 152 32.63 -16.87 23.99
C ASN A 152 33.59 -17.85 23.29
N HIS A 153 33.31 -18.19 22.01
CA HIS A 153 34.04 -19.17 21.19
C HIS A 153 33.95 -20.63 21.70
N ASP A 154 32.87 -21.02 22.40
CA ASP A 154 32.66 -22.33 23.01
C ASP A 154 31.28 -22.92 22.72
N PHE A 155 31.14 -23.51 21.53
CA PHE A 155 29.92 -24.12 20.99
C PHE A 155 29.33 -25.31 21.79
N ARG A 156 29.84 -25.59 23.00
CA ARG A 156 29.34 -26.65 23.89
C ARG A 156 28.19 -26.20 24.79
N ASP A 157 28.04 -24.89 25.02
CA ASP A 157 26.91 -24.33 25.77
C ASP A 157 25.80 -23.74 24.89
N ASP A 158 26.08 -23.46 23.62
CA ASP A 158 25.10 -23.02 22.62
C ASP A 158 23.99 -24.06 22.34
N LYS A 159 22.79 -23.55 22.03
CA LYS A 159 21.65 -24.39 21.63
C LYS A 159 21.89 -25.03 20.24
N PRO A 160 21.80 -26.37 20.10
CA PRO A 160 21.77 -27.00 18.80
C PRO A 160 20.45 -26.70 18.07
N CYS A 161 20.56 -26.35 16.80
CA CYS A 161 19.46 -26.09 15.88
C CYS A 161 19.43 -27.19 14.81
N ARG A 162 18.26 -27.78 14.58
CA ARG A 162 18.05 -28.93 13.67
C ARG A 162 16.69 -28.82 12.97
N LYS A 163 16.45 -29.60 11.92
CA LYS A 163 15.10 -29.71 11.35
C LYS A 163 14.13 -30.28 12.40
N GLY A 164 13.06 -29.54 12.70
CA GLY A 164 12.11 -29.76 13.78
C GLY A 164 12.37 -28.91 15.05
N ASP A 165 13.54 -28.27 15.15
CA ASP A 165 13.98 -27.41 16.27
C ASP A 165 14.93 -26.33 15.73
N GLU A 166 14.42 -25.49 14.83
CA GLU A 166 15.22 -24.59 13.97
C GLU A 166 15.61 -23.25 14.61
N ALA A 167 14.87 -22.81 15.63
CA ALA A 167 15.10 -21.51 16.25
C ALA A 167 16.39 -21.54 17.09
N SER A 168 17.31 -20.64 16.77
CA SER A 168 18.51 -20.37 17.54
C SER A 168 18.21 -19.25 18.54
N TYR A 169 18.52 -19.48 19.81
CA TYR A 169 18.33 -18.49 20.86
C TYR A 169 19.18 -18.79 22.09
N TRP A 170 19.37 -17.76 22.91
CA TRP A 170 19.98 -17.86 24.22
C TRP A 170 19.09 -17.21 25.28
N ASP A 171 18.73 -17.99 26.30
CA ASP A 171 18.13 -17.54 27.56
C ASP A 171 19.30 -17.28 28.53
N ARG A 172 19.52 -16.01 28.91
CA ARG A 172 20.76 -15.58 29.59
C ARG A 172 20.66 -15.67 31.10
N ASP A 173 19.48 -15.41 31.65
CA ASP A 173 19.25 -15.44 33.10
C ASP A 173 18.51 -16.71 33.60
N ASN A 174 18.12 -17.60 32.67
CA ASN A 174 17.39 -18.85 32.88
C ASN A 174 15.98 -18.64 33.46
N ASP A 175 15.31 -17.54 33.11
CA ASP A 175 13.91 -17.32 33.51
C ASP A 175 12.88 -18.06 32.63
N GLY A 176 13.32 -18.70 31.56
CA GLY A 176 12.50 -19.49 30.64
C GLY A 176 12.02 -18.74 29.39
N TYR A 177 12.57 -17.55 29.15
CA TYR A 177 12.34 -16.74 27.95
C TYR A 177 13.66 -16.60 27.14
N PRO A 178 13.64 -16.83 25.82
CA PRO A 178 14.73 -16.42 24.93
C PRO A 178 15.04 -14.92 25.06
N ASP A 179 16.29 -14.54 25.38
CA ASP A 179 16.71 -13.13 25.49
C ASP A 179 17.41 -12.63 24.23
N GLU A 180 18.16 -13.50 23.55
CA GLU A 180 18.85 -13.21 22.29
C GLU A 180 18.37 -14.17 21.20
N SER A 181 18.11 -13.64 20.01
CA SER A 181 17.78 -14.43 18.81
C SER A 181 19.04 -14.69 17.98
N GLY A 182 19.19 -15.90 17.46
CA GLY A 182 20.09 -16.24 16.36
C GLY A 182 19.35 -16.50 15.04
N GLY A 183 18.09 -16.08 14.95
CA GLY A 183 17.19 -16.39 13.84
C GLY A 183 16.77 -17.87 13.79
N MET A 184 16.07 -18.23 12.72
CA MET A 184 15.59 -19.59 12.45
C MET A 184 16.32 -20.21 11.27
N VAL A 185 16.97 -21.37 11.47
CA VAL A 185 17.62 -22.13 10.39
C VAL A 185 16.57 -22.77 9.48
N TYR A 186 16.36 -22.26 8.26
CA TYR A 186 15.39 -22.84 7.32
C TYR A 186 16.02 -23.81 6.30
N PHE A 187 17.35 -23.83 6.15
CA PHE A 187 18.05 -24.74 5.25
C PHE A 187 19.49 -25.04 5.73
N ILE A 188 19.87 -26.32 5.64
CA ILE A 188 21.26 -26.81 5.82
C ILE A 188 21.67 -27.53 4.53
N ALA A 189 22.85 -27.18 3.99
CA ALA A 189 23.37 -27.83 2.79
C ALA A 189 23.66 -29.33 3.00
N ASP A 190 23.10 -30.18 2.12
CA ASP A 190 23.24 -31.65 2.11
C ASP A 190 24.12 -32.19 0.96
N GLY A 191 24.62 -31.30 0.09
CA GLY A 191 25.40 -31.66 -1.11
C GLY A 191 24.57 -32.15 -2.31
N LYS A 192 23.24 -32.08 -2.26
CA LYS A 192 22.32 -32.65 -3.27
C LYS A 192 21.18 -31.70 -3.64
N THR A 193 20.70 -30.95 -2.67
CA THR A 193 19.54 -30.07 -2.73
C THR A 193 20.03 -28.62 -2.84
N PRO A 194 19.56 -27.83 -3.83
CA PRO A 194 19.87 -26.41 -3.89
C PRO A 194 19.05 -25.65 -2.82
N LEU A 195 19.28 -24.34 -2.64
CA LEU A 195 18.39 -23.51 -1.82
C LEU A 195 16.93 -23.60 -2.32
N PRO A 196 15.92 -23.45 -1.44
CA PRO A 196 14.51 -23.38 -1.85
C PRO A 196 14.26 -22.44 -3.03
N LEU A 197 13.22 -22.70 -3.82
CA LEU A 197 12.89 -22.04 -5.10
C LEU A 197 13.95 -22.16 -6.22
N SER A 198 15.24 -22.36 -5.92
CA SER A 198 16.32 -22.31 -6.93
C SER A 198 16.10 -23.24 -8.11
N ARG A 199 15.51 -24.42 -7.88
CA ARG A 199 15.22 -25.39 -8.94
C ARG A 199 14.14 -24.91 -9.91
N MET A 200 13.11 -24.22 -9.43
CA MET A 200 12.08 -23.60 -10.27
C MET A 200 12.66 -22.43 -11.08
N LEU A 201 13.47 -21.58 -10.44
CA LEU A 201 13.98 -20.35 -11.03
C LEU A 201 15.18 -20.57 -11.98
N TYR A 202 16.04 -21.56 -11.71
CA TYR A 202 17.28 -21.77 -12.47
C TYR A 202 17.40 -23.16 -13.11
N GLY A 203 16.49 -24.11 -12.82
CA GLY A 203 16.46 -25.43 -13.44
C GLY A 203 17.76 -26.21 -13.19
N GLU A 204 18.37 -26.73 -14.26
CA GLU A 204 19.69 -27.40 -14.20
C GLU A 204 20.87 -26.46 -13.91
N LYS A 205 20.65 -25.14 -13.87
CA LYS A 205 21.68 -24.16 -13.50
C LYS A 205 21.65 -23.77 -12.02
N ALA A 206 20.68 -24.28 -11.26
CA ALA A 206 20.59 -24.05 -9.82
C ALA A 206 21.86 -24.55 -9.13
N LYS A 207 22.57 -23.67 -8.42
CA LYS A 207 23.75 -24.05 -7.64
C LYS A 207 23.34 -24.92 -6.45
N ILE A 208 24.08 -26.01 -6.24
CA ILE A 208 23.93 -26.91 -5.10
C ILE A 208 25.14 -26.70 -4.18
N PRO A 209 24.98 -26.21 -2.94
CA PRO A 209 26.07 -26.12 -1.98
C PRO A 209 26.52 -27.53 -1.57
N LYS A 210 27.83 -27.74 -1.35
CA LYS A 210 28.29 -29.03 -0.79
C LYS A 210 27.80 -29.16 0.66
N SER A 211 27.73 -30.38 1.17
CA SER A 211 27.19 -30.59 2.51
C SER A 211 28.02 -29.83 3.56
N GLY A 212 27.33 -29.11 4.45
CA GLY A 212 27.95 -28.29 5.49
C GLY A 212 28.51 -26.92 5.03
N GLU A 213 28.54 -26.61 3.73
CA GLU A 213 29.17 -25.37 3.21
C GLU A 213 28.25 -24.13 3.16
N LEU A 214 26.95 -24.29 3.43
CA LEU A 214 25.99 -23.18 3.50
C LEU A 214 24.85 -23.49 4.49
N ILE A 215 24.47 -22.49 5.28
CA ILE A 215 23.29 -22.48 6.16
C ILE A 215 22.46 -21.23 5.84
N ALA A 216 21.14 -21.35 5.72
CA ALA A 216 20.25 -20.20 5.52
C ALA A 216 19.38 -19.95 6.76
N PHE A 217 19.26 -18.68 7.12
CA PHE A 217 18.61 -18.19 8.32
C PHE A 217 17.45 -17.25 7.96
N GLU A 218 16.39 -17.27 8.76
CA GLU A 218 15.37 -16.23 8.75
C GLU A 218 15.53 -15.38 10.02
N CYS A 219 15.70 -14.07 9.83
CA CYS A 219 15.91 -13.07 10.89
C CYS A 219 15.09 -11.82 10.57
N ASP A 220 14.65 -11.06 11.60
CA ASP A 220 13.97 -9.79 11.40
C ASP A 220 14.96 -8.63 11.21
N GLY A 221 14.85 -7.90 10.10
CA GLY A 221 15.66 -6.71 9.81
C GLY A 221 15.10 -5.38 10.34
N ASP A 222 13.79 -5.25 10.58
CA ASP A 222 13.08 -3.97 10.75
C ASP A 222 11.90 -4.01 11.75
N PHE A 223 11.80 -5.05 12.60
CA PHE A 223 10.73 -5.37 13.58
C PHE A 223 9.29 -5.53 13.04
N HIS A 224 8.96 -4.89 11.93
CA HIS A 224 7.61 -4.77 11.38
C HIS A 224 7.00 -6.12 10.97
N GLY A 225 7.81 -7.06 10.51
CA GLY A 225 7.37 -8.42 10.20
C GLY A 225 7.07 -9.26 11.46
N THR A 226 7.89 -9.16 12.51
CA THR A 226 7.60 -9.77 13.83
C THR A 226 6.33 -9.21 14.46
N MET A 227 6.13 -7.88 14.41
CA MET A 227 4.86 -7.23 14.77
C MET A 227 3.70 -7.90 14.02
N CYS A 228 3.72 -7.89 12.68
CA CYS A 228 2.62 -8.43 11.87
C CYS A 228 2.34 -9.91 12.14
N ALA A 229 3.38 -10.72 12.37
CA ALA A 229 3.24 -12.13 12.71
C ALA A 229 2.60 -12.35 14.08
N SER A 230 2.94 -11.52 15.08
CA SER A 230 2.42 -11.64 16.44
C SER A 230 0.91 -11.41 16.51
N LEU A 231 0.39 -10.41 15.80
CA LEU A 231 -1.03 -10.08 15.73
C LEU A 231 -1.88 -11.22 15.11
N ILE A 232 -1.26 -12.07 14.30
CA ILE A 232 -1.89 -13.27 13.74
C ILE A 232 -1.77 -14.45 14.69
N ALA A 233 -0.55 -14.87 15.04
CA ALA A 233 -0.26 -16.22 15.54
C ALA A 233 0.49 -16.26 16.88
N ALA A 234 0.64 -15.14 17.61
CA ALA A 234 1.31 -15.15 18.90
C ALA A 234 0.67 -16.13 19.90
N GLN A 235 1.51 -16.91 20.60
CA GLN A 235 1.11 -18.06 21.41
C GLN A 235 0.73 -17.74 22.88
N GLY A 236 0.67 -16.45 23.28
CA GLY A 236 0.25 -16.06 24.62
C GLY A 236 1.34 -16.14 25.69
N LYS A 237 2.61 -15.92 25.34
CA LYS A 237 3.69 -15.70 26.32
C LYS A 237 3.66 -14.26 26.82
N ASN A 238 3.69 -13.29 25.89
CA ASN A 238 3.46 -11.88 26.17
C ASN A 238 2.17 -11.40 25.49
N VAL A 239 2.03 -11.69 24.19
CA VAL A 239 0.91 -11.27 23.32
C VAL A 239 0.16 -12.51 22.79
N MET A 240 -1.12 -12.36 22.42
CA MET A 240 -1.94 -13.43 21.84
C MET A 240 -2.51 -12.98 20.49
N GLY A 241 -2.24 -13.74 19.43
CA GLY A 241 -2.79 -13.49 18.09
C GLY A 241 -4.23 -13.98 17.95
N ILE A 242 -4.95 -13.49 16.93
CA ILE A 242 -6.35 -13.89 16.67
C ILE A 242 -6.47 -15.35 16.17
N ALA A 243 -5.46 -15.85 15.46
CA ALA A 243 -5.43 -17.17 14.83
C ALA A 243 -4.19 -17.99 15.29
N PRO A 244 -4.11 -18.37 16.58
CA PRO A 244 -2.91 -18.97 17.18
C PRO A 244 -2.53 -20.35 16.63
N ASP A 245 -3.42 -21.07 15.93
CA ASP A 245 -3.08 -22.35 15.28
C ASP A 245 -2.74 -22.23 13.79
N ALA A 246 -2.88 -21.03 13.20
CA ALA A 246 -2.39 -20.73 11.86
C ALA A 246 -0.85 -20.84 11.80
N ARG A 247 -0.31 -20.98 10.59
CA ARG A 247 1.14 -21.12 10.38
C ARG A 247 1.69 -20.02 9.48
N ILE A 248 2.84 -19.47 9.85
CA ILE A 248 3.41 -18.29 9.19
C ILE A 248 4.48 -18.68 8.17
N ILE A 249 4.34 -18.23 6.93
CA ILE A 249 5.38 -18.23 5.90
C ILE A 249 6.03 -16.85 5.91
N SER A 250 7.36 -16.77 6.08
CA SER A 250 8.07 -15.50 5.86
C SER A 250 8.38 -15.32 4.38
N VAL A 251 8.09 -14.14 3.84
CA VAL A 251 8.41 -13.76 2.46
C VAL A 251 9.18 -12.45 2.50
N ARG A 252 10.50 -12.52 2.27
CA ARG A 252 11.39 -11.37 2.40
C ARG A 252 11.23 -10.41 1.21
N LEU A 253 11.11 -9.13 1.52
CA LEU A 253 11.23 -8.05 0.53
C LEU A 253 12.63 -8.02 -0.11
N GLY A 254 12.73 -7.46 -1.32
CA GLY A 254 13.99 -7.38 -2.10
C GLY A 254 13.87 -7.68 -3.60
N LYS A 255 12.66 -7.98 -4.08
CA LYS A 255 12.28 -8.01 -5.52
C LYS A 255 10.98 -7.24 -5.73
N THR A 256 10.48 -7.19 -6.96
CA THR A 256 9.15 -6.64 -7.25
C THR A 256 8.08 -7.39 -6.45
N GLU A 257 7.12 -6.68 -5.87
CA GLU A 257 6.13 -7.32 -4.99
C GLU A 257 5.24 -8.28 -5.79
N GLU A 258 4.94 -7.97 -7.05
CA GLU A 258 4.19 -8.85 -7.96
C GLU A 258 4.84 -10.23 -8.10
N LEU A 259 6.18 -10.28 -8.19
CA LEU A 259 6.91 -11.54 -8.24
C LEU A 259 6.81 -12.28 -6.89
N LEU A 260 6.91 -11.57 -5.76
CA LEU A 260 6.77 -12.17 -4.43
C LEU A 260 5.36 -12.74 -4.20
N TRP A 261 4.31 -12.04 -4.66
CA TRP A 261 2.92 -12.55 -4.62
C TRP A 261 2.77 -13.82 -5.46
N LEU A 262 3.33 -13.83 -6.67
CA LEU A 262 3.34 -15.00 -7.54
C LEU A 262 4.03 -16.19 -6.86
N LEU A 263 5.18 -16.00 -6.21
CA LEU A 263 5.89 -17.10 -5.54
C LEU A 263 5.20 -17.58 -4.26
N ALA A 264 4.60 -16.67 -3.47
CA ALA A 264 3.82 -17.04 -2.29
C ALA A 264 2.59 -17.90 -2.64
N VAL A 265 2.00 -17.65 -3.82
CA VAL A 265 0.87 -18.42 -4.38
C VAL A 265 1.29 -19.76 -4.98
N LEU A 266 2.50 -19.87 -5.54
CA LEU A 266 2.97 -21.05 -6.26
C LEU A 266 3.81 -22.03 -5.44
N GLY A 267 4.30 -21.62 -4.26
CA GLY A 267 5.15 -22.47 -3.43
C GLY A 267 6.53 -22.77 -4.02
N TYR A 268 7.19 -23.80 -3.51
CA TYR A 268 8.56 -24.15 -3.91
C TYR A 268 8.63 -25.02 -5.17
N ASP A 269 7.60 -25.81 -5.45
CA ASP A 269 7.54 -26.66 -6.65
C ASP A 269 6.99 -25.93 -7.89
N GLY A 270 6.41 -24.73 -7.69
CA GLY A 270 5.85 -23.90 -8.74
C GLY A 270 4.42 -24.26 -9.14
N VAL A 271 3.74 -25.10 -8.36
CA VAL A 271 2.38 -25.58 -8.59
C VAL A 271 1.51 -25.17 -7.39
N PRO A 272 0.47 -24.34 -7.59
CA PRO A 272 -0.37 -23.90 -6.48
C PRO A 272 -1.22 -25.07 -5.95
N ASN A 273 -1.59 -25.01 -4.67
CA ASN A 273 -2.40 -26.02 -3.96
C ASN A 273 -1.69 -27.38 -3.76
N THR A 274 -0.37 -27.39 -3.49
CA THR A 274 0.43 -28.62 -3.22
C THR A 274 0.89 -28.75 -1.76
N GLY A 275 0.66 -27.74 -0.92
CA GLY A 275 0.98 -27.70 0.50
C GLY A 275 2.38 -27.17 0.83
N ASP A 276 2.96 -26.34 -0.04
CA ASP A 276 4.11 -25.47 0.27
C ASP A 276 3.93 -23.98 -0.12
N GLU A 277 2.70 -23.62 -0.47
CA GLU A 277 2.18 -22.28 -0.75
C GLU A 277 1.36 -21.65 0.40
N ALA A 278 0.93 -20.40 0.20
CA ALA A 278 0.07 -19.64 1.11
C ALA A 278 -1.43 -19.75 0.79
N ASP A 279 -2.24 -19.97 1.81
CA ASP A 279 -3.71 -19.87 1.74
C ASP A 279 -4.17 -18.40 1.86
N VAL A 280 -3.43 -17.60 2.62
CA VAL A 280 -3.66 -16.16 2.81
C VAL A 280 -2.33 -15.42 2.66
N VAL A 281 -2.31 -14.32 1.91
CA VAL A 281 -1.19 -13.38 1.85
C VAL A 281 -1.58 -12.13 2.63
N SER A 282 -0.73 -11.71 3.57
CA SER A 282 -0.85 -10.48 4.34
C SER A 282 0.30 -9.53 3.99
N ARG A 283 -0.01 -8.38 3.41
CA ARG A 283 0.97 -7.35 3.04
C ARG A 283 0.65 -6.01 3.71
N SER A 284 1.41 -5.69 4.74
CA SER A 284 1.38 -4.41 5.45
C SER A 284 2.22 -3.33 4.74
N GLY A 285 2.03 -3.16 3.42
CA GLY A 285 2.74 -2.19 2.58
C GLY A 285 2.06 -2.01 1.21
N GLY A 286 2.42 -0.96 0.48
CA GLY A 286 1.80 -0.65 -0.83
C GLY A 286 2.42 0.55 -1.55
N PHE A 287 1.97 0.80 -2.78
CA PHE A 287 2.60 1.75 -3.71
C PHE A 287 1.98 3.16 -3.65
N MET A 288 2.29 3.91 -2.61
CA MET A 288 1.73 5.25 -2.29
C MET A 288 1.84 6.31 -3.41
N TYR A 289 2.72 6.09 -4.40
CA TYR A 289 2.99 7.02 -5.51
C TYR A 289 2.17 6.74 -6.79
N ARG A 290 1.43 5.62 -6.87
CA ARG A 290 0.56 5.30 -8.02
C ARG A 290 -0.77 6.05 -7.88
N LEU A 291 -1.22 6.71 -8.95
CA LEU A 291 -2.46 7.52 -8.93
C LEU A 291 -3.68 6.74 -9.44
N ASN A 292 -3.48 5.94 -10.48
CA ASN A 292 -4.44 5.02 -11.13
C ASN A 292 -4.84 3.80 -10.26
N LYS A 293 -5.01 4.01 -8.95
CA LYS A 293 -5.26 3.00 -7.92
C LYS A 293 -6.41 2.06 -8.30
N GLY A 294 -6.14 0.76 -8.37
CA GLY A 294 -7.12 -0.26 -8.78
C GLY A 294 -7.13 -0.56 -10.29
N ALA A 295 -6.54 0.32 -11.11
CA ALA A 295 -6.30 0.14 -12.54
C ALA A 295 -4.80 0.08 -12.89
N ASP A 296 -3.95 0.02 -11.88
CA ASP A 296 -2.49 -0.14 -11.95
C ASP A 296 -2.07 -1.59 -12.21
N GLU A 297 -0.79 -1.77 -12.54
CA GLU A 297 -0.18 -3.06 -12.90
C GLU A 297 -0.28 -4.09 -11.76
N GLY A 298 -0.07 -3.65 -10.52
CA GLY A 298 -0.12 -4.52 -9.33
C GLY A 298 -1.55 -4.99 -9.04
N SER A 299 -2.52 -4.07 -9.08
CA SER A 299 -3.94 -4.40 -8.97
C SER A 299 -4.36 -5.38 -10.07
N ALA A 300 -4.08 -5.08 -11.34
CA ALA A 300 -4.44 -5.96 -12.46
C ALA A 300 -3.77 -7.35 -12.37
N PHE A 301 -2.53 -7.42 -11.86
CA PHE A 301 -1.84 -8.69 -11.67
C PHE A 301 -2.42 -9.51 -10.51
N LEU A 302 -2.86 -8.88 -9.42
CA LEU A 302 -3.55 -9.57 -8.33
C LEU A 302 -4.93 -10.09 -8.73
N GLU A 303 -5.68 -9.34 -9.54
CA GLU A 303 -6.89 -9.86 -10.18
C GLU A 303 -6.58 -11.13 -10.98
N TYR A 304 -5.49 -11.13 -11.78
CA TYR A 304 -5.08 -12.32 -12.52
C TYR A 304 -4.70 -13.50 -11.60
N LEU A 305 -3.87 -13.27 -10.56
CA LEU A 305 -3.46 -14.32 -9.62
C LEU A 305 -4.67 -14.98 -8.93
N SER A 306 -5.55 -14.16 -8.35
CA SER A 306 -6.69 -14.58 -7.52
C SER A 306 -7.89 -15.09 -8.31
N THR A 307 -7.88 -15.01 -9.65
CA THR A 307 -8.95 -15.57 -10.51
C THR A 307 -8.48 -16.69 -11.44
N ASN A 308 -7.20 -16.71 -11.82
CA ASN A 308 -6.67 -17.64 -12.83
C ASN A 308 -5.51 -18.55 -12.35
N VAL A 309 -4.80 -18.20 -11.27
CA VAL A 309 -3.61 -18.96 -10.81
C VAL A 309 -3.93 -19.74 -9.53
N SER A 310 -4.39 -19.06 -8.47
CA SER A 310 -4.88 -19.70 -7.25
C SER A 310 -6.13 -18.99 -6.75
N PRO A 311 -7.32 -19.42 -7.20
CA PRO A 311 -8.59 -18.84 -6.76
C PRO A 311 -8.84 -18.96 -5.26
N SER A 312 -8.16 -19.90 -4.59
CA SER A 312 -8.23 -20.17 -3.14
C SER A 312 -7.30 -19.30 -2.29
N THR A 313 -6.34 -18.55 -2.86
CA THR A 313 -5.44 -17.71 -2.05
C THR A 313 -6.03 -16.31 -1.82
N ALA A 314 -6.34 -15.96 -0.57
CA ALA A 314 -6.83 -14.63 -0.22
C ALA A 314 -5.69 -13.59 -0.16
N MET A 315 -5.97 -12.38 -0.63
CA MET A 315 -4.98 -11.30 -0.80
C MET A 315 -5.35 -10.10 0.10
N ILE A 316 -4.72 -10.02 1.28
CA ILE A 316 -5.03 -9.02 2.32
C ILE A 316 -3.96 -7.93 2.31
N PHE A 317 -4.38 -6.69 2.10
CA PHE A 317 -3.49 -5.54 1.93
C PHE A 317 -3.85 -4.39 2.85
N VAL A 318 -2.85 -3.56 3.12
CA VAL A 318 -3.01 -2.31 3.84
C VAL A 318 -3.91 -1.33 3.08
N SER A 319 -4.78 -0.56 3.76
CA SER A 319 -5.44 0.60 3.14
C SER A 319 -4.48 1.77 2.98
N GLY A 320 -3.55 1.97 3.93
CA GLY A 320 -2.57 3.05 3.94
C GLY A 320 -2.72 3.98 5.15
N ASN A 321 -1.70 4.81 5.36
CA ASN A 321 -1.64 5.75 6.47
C ASN A 321 -1.58 7.22 5.99
N ASP A 322 -2.15 7.49 4.81
CA ASP A 322 -2.10 8.81 4.16
C ASP A 322 -3.17 9.79 4.65
N GLY A 323 -3.99 9.37 5.61
CA GLY A 323 -4.87 10.24 6.35
C GLY A 323 -6.17 10.59 5.64
N SER A 324 -6.66 11.77 6.00
CA SER A 324 -7.97 12.28 5.65
C SER A 324 -7.97 12.96 4.28
N GLY A 325 -9.16 13.00 3.66
CA GLY A 325 -9.33 13.22 2.23
C GLY A 325 -9.81 11.93 1.54
N TYR A 326 -10.05 12.00 0.23
CA TYR A 326 -10.50 10.86 -0.56
C TYR A 326 -9.42 10.37 -1.51
N GLY A 327 -9.54 9.12 -1.95
CA GLY A 327 -8.55 8.54 -2.85
C GLY A 327 -7.18 8.30 -2.19
N THR A 328 -7.07 8.40 -0.87
CA THR A 328 -5.83 8.22 -0.10
C THR A 328 -5.47 6.73 0.10
N CYS A 329 -6.35 5.79 -0.28
CA CYS A 329 -6.08 4.34 -0.25
C CYS A 329 -4.87 3.95 -1.13
N ASN A 330 -4.09 2.98 -0.69
CA ASN A 330 -2.91 2.50 -1.40
C ASN A 330 -3.27 1.39 -2.39
N PRO A 331 -2.61 1.34 -3.56
CA PRO A 331 -2.61 0.15 -4.39
C PRO A 331 -1.58 -0.88 -3.86
N PRO A 332 -1.80 -2.17 -4.12
CA PRO A 332 -2.88 -2.71 -4.94
C PRO A 332 -4.26 -2.63 -4.25
N SER A 333 -5.26 -2.27 -5.04
CA SER A 333 -6.61 -2.00 -4.53
C SER A 333 -7.71 -2.40 -5.51
N GLY A 334 -7.49 -3.47 -6.27
CA GLY A 334 -8.51 -4.11 -7.12
C GLY A 334 -9.69 -4.71 -6.35
N GLU A 335 -10.53 -5.44 -7.07
CA GLU A 335 -11.77 -6.05 -6.59
C GLU A 335 -11.53 -7.28 -5.68
N HIS A 336 -10.49 -8.06 -5.96
CA HIS A 336 -10.07 -9.23 -5.17
C HIS A 336 -9.00 -8.90 -4.12
N ALA A 337 -8.44 -7.68 -4.13
CA ALA A 337 -7.60 -7.19 -3.04
C ALA A 337 -8.48 -6.77 -1.85
N ILE A 338 -8.26 -7.36 -0.67
CA ILE A 338 -8.99 -7.03 0.56
C ILE A 338 -8.18 -5.97 1.32
N ASN A 339 -8.50 -4.69 1.10
CA ASN A 339 -7.79 -3.60 1.78
C ASN A 339 -8.39 -3.30 3.15
N VAL A 340 -7.55 -3.07 4.16
CA VAL A 340 -7.96 -2.97 5.58
C VAL A 340 -7.63 -1.60 6.15
N GLY A 341 -8.65 -0.92 6.69
CA GLY A 341 -8.52 0.37 7.37
C GLY A 341 -8.36 0.21 8.89
N ALA A 342 -7.85 1.25 9.55
CA ALA A 342 -7.52 1.23 10.98
C ALA A 342 -8.53 2.00 11.83
N THR A 343 -8.86 1.44 12.98
CA THR A 343 -9.51 2.18 14.08
C THR A 343 -8.57 2.41 15.25
N TYR A 344 -9.00 3.33 16.11
CA TYR A 344 -8.45 3.48 17.46
C TYR A 344 -8.68 2.22 18.31
N ASP A 345 -7.89 2.11 19.37
CA ASP A 345 -7.73 0.91 20.21
C ASP A 345 -9.03 0.35 20.82
N GLN A 346 -9.14 -0.98 20.89
CA GLN A 346 -10.15 -1.71 21.67
C GLN A 346 -9.53 -2.67 22.72
N TRP A 347 -8.21 -2.87 22.69
CA TRP A 347 -7.51 -3.92 23.40
C TRP A 347 -7.49 -3.72 24.91
N TRP A 348 -6.84 -2.67 25.43
CA TRP A 348 -6.41 -2.66 26.84
C TRP A 348 -7.00 -1.54 27.70
N ASN A 349 -7.40 -0.40 27.14
CA ASN A 349 -7.96 0.69 27.94
C ASN A 349 -9.50 0.67 27.98
N ASN A 350 -10.06 0.99 29.14
CA ASN A 350 -11.49 1.21 29.39
C ASN A 350 -11.99 2.55 28.80
N SER A 351 -11.29 3.07 27.77
CA SER A 351 -11.47 4.41 27.24
C SER A 351 -12.58 4.51 26.21
N SER A 352 -13.07 5.74 26.04
CA SER A 352 -13.90 6.24 24.97
C SER A 352 -13.31 6.13 23.55
N TYR A 353 -12.02 5.80 23.38
CA TYR A 353 -11.31 5.64 22.08
C TYR A 353 -11.85 4.57 21.12
N ARG A 354 -12.89 3.83 21.48
CA ARG A 354 -13.16 2.52 20.87
C ARG A 354 -13.87 2.64 19.53
N GLY A 355 -13.23 2.14 18.47
CA GLY A 355 -13.89 1.78 17.19
C GLY A 355 -14.13 2.92 16.19
N ASP A 356 -13.77 4.17 16.47
CA ASP A 356 -13.71 5.21 15.43
C ASP A 356 -12.50 5.01 14.51
N VAL A 357 -12.64 5.39 13.23
CA VAL A 357 -11.55 5.39 12.25
C VAL A 357 -10.44 6.36 12.69
N THR A 358 -9.18 5.93 12.62
CA THR A 358 -8.05 6.82 12.99
C THR A 358 -7.87 7.95 11.99
N CYS A 359 -7.35 9.10 12.44
CA CYS A 359 -7.05 10.24 11.56
C CYS A 359 -6.16 9.86 10.37
N PHE A 360 -5.16 9.00 10.61
CA PHE A 360 -4.21 8.53 9.60
C PHE A 360 -4.76 7.45 8.65
N SER A 361 -5.87 6.76 8.96
CA SER A 361 -6.33 5.63 8.14
C SER A 361 -6.79 6.11 6.75
N SER A 362 -6.08 5.67 5.71
CA SER A 362 -6.39 5.97 4.32
C SER A 362 -7.78 5.49 3.89
N ARG A 363 -8.39 6.25 2.97
CA ARG A 363 -9.80 6.17 2.58
C ARG A 363 -9.96 6.03 1.07
N GLY A 364 -11.10 5.47 0.69
CA GLY A 364 -11.50 5.28 -0.69
C GLY A 364 -12.06 6.55 -1.36
N PRO A 365 -12.69 6.38 -2.53
CA PRO A 365 -12.63 5.17 -3.36
C PRO A 365 -11.19 4.92 -3.87
N ASN A 366 -10.97 3.84 -4.62
CA ASN A 366 -9.86 3.80 -5.57
C ASN A 366 -10.20 4.62 -6.85
N ALA A 367 -9.28 4.69 -7.82
CA ALA A 367 -9.46 5.49 -9.04
C ALA A 367 -10.60 5.01 -9.97
N LEU A 368 -11.11 3.79 -9.76
CA LEU A 368 -12.24 3.21 -10.49
C LEU A 368 -13.59 3.40 -9.76
N GLY A 369 -13.60 4.06 -8.59
CA GLY A 369 -14.81 4.22 -7.77
C GLY A 369 -15.10 3.03 -6.84
N GLN A 370 -14.17 2.09 -6.65
CA GLN A 370 -14.38 0.94 -5.79
C GLN A 370 -14.22 1.32 -4.32
N VAL A 371 -15.05 0.71 -3.46
CA VAL A 371 -15.00 0.95 -2.01
C VAL A 371 -13.69 0.41 -1.43
N LYS A 372 -12.97 1.30 -0.76
CA LYS A 372 -11.78 1.02 0.04
C LYS A 372 -11.86 1.86 1.33
N PRO A 373 -11.40 1.38 2.49
CA PRO A 373 -11.09 -0.03 2.76
C PRO A 373 -12.32 -0.94 2.57
N ASN A 374 -12.12 -2.26 2.50
CA ASN A 374 -13.21 -3.23 2.42
C ASN A 374 -13.84 -3.47 3.81
N VAL A 375 -13.00 -3.47 4.86
CA VAL A 375 -13.36 -3.61 6.28
C VAL A 375 -12.38 -2.84 7.16
N LEU A 376 -12.76 -2.60 8.41
CA LEU A 376 -11.93 -2.02 9.47
C LEU A 376 -11.43 -3.08 10.45
N ALA A 377 -10.26 -2.86 11.02
CA ALA A 377 -9.74 -3.58 12.18
C ALA A 377 -8.98 -2.63 13.13
N PRO A 378 -8.74 -3.01 14.40
CA PRO A 378 -7.89 -2.23 15.29
C PRO A 378 -6.48 -2.10 14.71
N GLY A 379 -6.02 -0.86 14.51
CA GLY A 379 -4.70 -0.59 13.96
C GLY A 379 -3.82 0.25 14.87
N TYR A 380 -4.39 1.08 15.73
CA TYR A 380 -3.62 1.98 16.59
C TYR A 380 -3.40 1.39 17.99
N ARG A 381 -2.13 1.41 18.47
CA ARG A 381 -1.70 0.86 19.77
C ARG A 381 -2.07 -0.61 19.94
N THR A 382 -1.82 -1.38 18.88
CA THR A 382 -1.99 -2.83 18.89
C THR A 382 -0.95 -3.46 19.83
N PRO A 383 -1.32 -4.46 20.66
CA PRO A 383 -0.34 -5.19 21.45
C PRO A 383 0.44 -6.12 20.53
N GLU A 384 1.77 -5.99 20.51
CA GLU A 384 2.63 -6.69 19.55
C GLU A 384 3.89 -7.25 20.21
N SER A 385 4.42 -8.34 19.66
CA SER A 385 5.71 -8.89 20.08
C SER A 385 6.84 -8.15 19.35
N LEU A 386 7.92 -7.85 20.06
CA LEU A 386 9.13 -7.22 19.50
C LEU A 386 10.18 -8.30 19.21
N PRO A 387 11.03 -8.15 18.18
CA PRO A 387 12.19 -9.03 17.98
C PRO A 387 13.18 -8.87 19.14
N LEU A 388 13.90 -9.95 19.45
CA LEU A 388 14.76 -10.00 20.64
C LEU A 388 15.91 -8.99 20.59
N TRP A 389 16.43 -8.65 19.40
CA TRP A 389 17.51 -7.67 19.26
C TRP A 389 17.14 -6.23 19.71
N ILE A 390 15.85 -5.89 19.82
CA ILE A 390 15.41 -4.58 20.35
C ILE A 390 15.48 -4.54 21.88
N THR A 391 15.11 -5.64 22.53
CA THR A 391 14.84 -5.66 23.98
C THR A 391 15.92 -6.37 24.77
N HIS A 392 16.65 -7.29 24.12
CA HIS A 392 17.55 -8.25 24.72
C HIS A 392 16.93 -8.96 25.95
N SER A 393 15.61 -9.14 25.96
CA SER A 393 14.90 -9.89 27.00
C SER A 393 13.53 -10.36 26.52
N GLY A 394 13.33 -11.67 26.42
CA GLY A 394 12.10 -12.25 25.84
C GLY A 394 10.83 -11.92 26.63
N LYS A 395 10.96 -11.60 27.92
CA LYS A 395 9.87 -11.17 28.79
C LYS A 395 9.50 -9.70 28.64
N ALA A 396 10.43 -8.90 28.11
CA ALA A 396 10.22 -7.52 27.71
C ALA A 396 9.96 -7.37 26.19
N ALA A 397 10.01 -8.47 25.43
CA ALA A 397 9.84 -8.52 23.97
C ALA A 397 8.37 -8.33 23.52
N TRP A 398 7.74 -7.25 23.98
CA TRP A 398 6.41 -6.81 23.58
C TRP A 398 6.23 -5.31 23.83
N ASP A 399 5.34 -4.66 23.08
CA ASP A 399 4.83 -3.33 23.45
C ASP A 399 3.32 -3.15 23.15
N ASN A 400 2.84 -1.93 23.34
CA ASN A 400 1.47 -1.48 23.03
C ASN A 400 1.44 -0.10 22.32
N HIS A 401 2.54 0.26 21.65
CA HIS A 401 2.75 1.55 20.98
C HIS A 401 2.83 1.42 19.45
N GLY A 402 3.09 0.22 18.92
CA GLY A 402 3.13 0.00 17.48
C GLY A 402 1.77 -0.06 16.78
N GLY A 403 1.83 -0.51 15.52
CA GLY A 403 0.71 -0.54 14.59
C GLY A 403 0.60 0.65 13.62
N GLY A 404 -0.61 0.81 13.09
CA GLY A 404 -1.01 1.60 11.93
C GLY A 404 -2.09 0.82 11.16
N THR A 405 -2.37 1.13 9.90
CA THR A 405 -3.08 0.16 9.04
C THR A 405 -2.26 -1.14 8.85
N SER A 406 -0.95 -1.09 9.07
CA SER A 406 -0.07 -2.26 9.23
C SER A 406 -0.43 -3.17 10.41
N GLY A 407 -1.05 -2.64 11.47
CA GLY A 407 -1.60 -3.43 12.57
C GLY A 407 -3.01 -3.96 12.25
N ALA A 408 -3.81 -3.18 11.51
CA ALA A 408 -5.16 -3.60 11.12
C ALA A 408 -5.16 -4.78 10.12
N THR A 409 -4.25 -4.76 9.15
CA THR A 409 -4.10 -5.76 8.08
C THR A 409 -3.95 -7.21 8.60
N PRO A 410 -2.99 -7.52 9.50
CA PRO A 410 -2.82 -8.87 10.05
C PRO A 410 -4.03 -9.34 10.89
N HIS A 411 -4.72 -8.45 11.61
CA HIS A 411 -5.95 -8.84 12.33
C HIS A 411 -7.05 -9.34 11.36
N ALA A 412 -7.23 -8.67 10.22
CA ALA A 412 -8.16 -9.14 9.20
C ALA A 412 -7.68 -10.45 8.53
N ALA A 413 -6.37 -10.59 8.25
CA ALA A 413 -5.81 -11.84 7.73
C ALA A 413 -6.01 -13.03 8.69
N ALA A 414 -5.90 -12.80 10.00
CA ALA A 414 -6.19 -13.80 11.02
C ALA A 414 -7.67 -14.20 11.03
N VAL A 415 -8.61 -13.25 10.94
CA VAL A 415 -10.06 -13.57 10.78
C VAL A 415 -10.33 -14.33 9.49
N VAL A 416 -9.65 -14.02 8.39
CA VAL A 416 -9.72 -14.80 7.15
C VAL A 416 -9.21 -16.23 7.36
N ALA A 417 -8.15 -16.46 8.14
CA ALA A 417 -7.75 -17.83 8.50
C ALA A 417 -8.82 -18.57 9.33
N LEU A 418 -9.57 -17.89 10.21
CA LEU A 418 -10.72 -18.48 10.91
C LEU A 418 -11.85 -18.85 9.91
N ILE A 419 -12.15 -17.98 8.96
CA ILE A 419 -13.09 -18.25 7.85
C ILE A 419 -12.66 -19.50 7.06
N TYR A 420 -11.37 -19.59 6.70
CA TYR A 420 -10.83 -20.70 5.92
C TYR A 420 -10.96 -22.04 6.65
N GLN A 421 -10.64 -22.09 7.95
CA GLN A 421 -10.85 -23.28 8.77
C GLN A 421 -12.35 -23.65 8.81
N ALA A 422 -13.22 -22.70 9.16
CA ALA A 422 -14.65 -22.93 9.32
C ALA A 422 -15.34 -23.37 8.01
N TYR A 423 -14.97 -22.76 6.89
CA TYR A 423 -15.48 -23.13 5.57
C TYR A 423 -14.99 -24.51 5.14
N LYS A 424 -13.69 -24.83 5.33
CA LYS A 424 -13.13 -26.14 4.96
C LYS A 424 -13.67 -27.29 5.79
N GLU A 425 -13.95 -27.07 7.08
CA GLU A 425 -14.63 -28.06 7.92
C GLU A 425 -16.09 -28.31 7.50
N ALA A 426 -16.79 -27.29 6.98
CA ALA A 426 -18.18 -27.39 6.57
C ALA A 426 -18.37 -27.92 5.13
N HIS A 427 -17.49 -27.53 4.20
CA HIS A 427 -17.67 -27.77 2.75
C HIS A 427 -16.60 -28.70 2.14
N GLY A 428 -15.51 -28.99 2.86
CA GLY A 428 -14.46 -29.93 2.45
C GLY A 428 -13.30 -29.32 1.65
N GLU A 429 -13.39 -28.05 1.28
CA GLU A 429 -12.39 -27.29 0.50
C GLU A 429 -12.24 -25.87 1.07
N PHE A 430 -11.16 -25.16 0.75
CA PHE A 430 -11.04 -23.75 1.09
C PHE A 430 -11.97 -22.88 0.21
N PRO A 431 -12.47 -21.74 0.72
CA PRO A 431 -13.24 -20.81 -0.09
C PRO A 431 -12.35 -20.17 -1.17
N THR A 432 -12.98 -19.59 -2.20
CA THR A 432 -12.25 -18.67 -3.09
C THR A 432 -11.94 -17.36 -2.36
N SER A 433 -10.94 -16.61 -2.84
CA SER A 433 -10.62 -15.26 -2.36
C SER A 433 -11.86 -14.35 -2.37
N GLU A 434 -12.66 -14.39 -3.45
CA GLU A 434 -13.93 -13.67 -3.58
C GLU A 434 -14.93 -14.09 -2.48
N LYS A 435 -15.13 -15.41 -2.27
CA LYS A 435 -16.02 -15.93 -1.24
C LYS A 435 -15.54 -15.53 0.16
N ALA A 436 -14.24 -15.54 0.42
CA ALA A 436 -13.66 -15.14 1.69
C ALA A 436 -13.83 -13.64 1.97
N ARG A 437 -13.61 -12.79 0.95
CA ARG A 437 -13.94 -11.36 0.97
C ARG A 437 -15.40 -11.15 1.31
N ASP A 438 -16.30 -11.87 0.63
CA ASP A 438 -17.74 -11.70 0.79
C ASP A 438 -18.24 -12.15 2.17
N ILE A 439 -17.69 -13.25 2.71
CA ILE A 439 -17.94 -13.66 4.11
C ILE A 439 -17.41 -12.61 5.09
N LEU A 440 -16.18 -12.13 4.92
CA LEU A 440 -15.56 -11.14 5.79
C LEU A 440 -16.37 -9.83 5.82
N MET A 441 -16.70 -9.28 4.65
CA MET A 441 -17.54 -8.10 4.50
C MET A 441 -18.96 -8.32 5.05
N SER A 442 -19.57 -9.48 4.80
CA SER A 442 -20.90 -9.82 5.35
C SER A 442 -20.90 -10.00 6.87
N SER A 443 -19.78 -10.43 7.46
CA SER A 443 -19.64 -10.58 8.91
C SER A 443 -19.40 -9.27 9.66
N ALA A 444 -18.95 -8.24 8.95
CA ALA A 444 -18.54 -6.97 9.53
C ALA A 444 -19.68 -6.23 10.22
N THR A 445 -19.34 -5.47 11.25
CA THR A 445 -20.29 -4.67 12.03
C THR A 445 -20.22 -3.21 11.61
N ASP A 446 -21.31 -2.71 11.03
CA ASP A 446 -21.47 -1.32 10.59
C ASP A 446 -21.43 -0.38 11.81
N ILE A 447 -20.44 0.52 11.80
CA ILE A 447 -20.21 1.50 12.85
C ILE A 447 -20.90 2.86 12.57
N ASN A 448 -21.84 2.92 11.61
CA ASN A 448 -22.54 4.14 11.17
C ASN A 448 -21.67 5.20 10.46
N GLU A 449 -20.46 4.82 10.11
CA GLU A 449 -19.43 5.64 9.45
C GLU A 449 -19.64 5.75 7.92
N GLU A 450 -18.97 6.68 7.24
CA GLU A 450 -18.99 6.79 5.77
C GLU A 450 -18.32 5.59 5.09
N ILE A 451 -18.82 5.18 3.92
CA ILE A 451 -18.43 3.92 3.27
C ILE A 451 -16.99 3.96 2.76
N PHE A 452 -16.50 5.11 2.31
CA PHE A 452 -15.08 5.26 1.94
C PHE A 452 -14.12 5.31 3.14
N ALA A 453 -14.61 5.35 4.38
CA ALA A 453 -13.78 5.21 5.57
C ALA A 453 -13.91 3.82 6.23
N GLN A 454 -15.11 3.22 6.26
CA GLN A 454 -15.33 1.93 6.93
C GLN A 454 -15.47 0.69 6.03
N GLY A 455 -15.75 0.85 4.74
CA GLY A 455 -16.21 -0.25 3.90
C GLY A 455 -17.49 -0.87 4.44
N SER A 456 -17.43 -2.13 4.85
CA SER A 456 -18.55 -2.86 5.49
C SER A 456 -18.58 -2.74 7.02
N GLY A 457 -17.59 -2.06 7.61
CA GLY A 457 -17.45 -1.88 9.05
C GLY A 457 -16.36 -2.75 9.69
N MET A 458 -16.43 -2.88 11.02
CA MET A 458 -15.44 -3.59 11.85
C MET A 458 -15.50 -5.11 11.65
N ILE A 459 -14.35 -5.78 11.48
CA ILE A 459 -14.27 -7.25 11.45
C ILE A 459 -14.92 -7.89 12.69
N ASN A 460 -15.53 -9.06 12.51
CA ASN A 460 -16.11 -9.82 13.63
C ASN A 460 -15.89 -11.33 13.42
N ALA A 461 -15.01 -11.91 14.24
CA ALA A 461 -14.57 -13.30 14.11
C ALA A 461 -15.71 -14.30 14.29
N ALA A 462 -16.55 -14.13 15.31
CA ALA A 462 -17.70 -15.00 15.60
C ALA A 462 -18.67 -15.07 14.40
N LYS A 463 -19.12 -13.91 13.92
CA LYS A 463 -20.02 -13.83 12.75
C LYS A 463 -19.37 -14.41 11.50
N ALA A 464 -18.07 -14.19 11.32
CA ALA A 464 -17.33 -14.69 10.17
C ALA A 464 -17.32 -16.22 10.12
N VAL A 465 -17.03 -16.88 11.25
CA VAL A 465 -17.02 -18.36 11.31
C VAL A 465 -18.42 -18.96 11.30
N GLU A 466 -19.42 -18.28 11.89
CA GLU A 466 -20.83 -18.67 11.81
C GLU A 466 -21.36 -18.68 10.37
N ILE A 467 -21.05 -17.63 9.60
CA ILE A 467 -21.43 -17.51 8.19
C ILE A 467 -20.64 -18.53 7.35
N ALA A 468 -19.32 -18.64 7.53
CA ALA A 468 -18.47 -19.58 6.80
C ALA A 468 -18.91 -21.05 6.97
N SER A 469 -19.27 -21.43 8.20
CA SER A 469 -19.80 -22.76 8.54
C SER A 469 -21.30 -22.94 8.20
N GLY A 470 -21.96 -21.88 7.73
CA GLY A 470 -23.39 -21.88 7.36
C GLY A 470 -24.35 -22.08 8.53
N ARG A 471 -23.90 -21.87 9.77
CA ARG A 471 -24.65 -22.11 11.02
C ARG A 471 -25.60 -20.97 11.37
N ASN A 472 -25.18 -19.73 11.14
CA ASN A 472 -25.90 -18.51 11.51
C ASN A 472 -25.44 -17.32 10.64
N GLY A 473 -26.08 -16.16 10.75
CA GLY A 473 -25.73 -14.95 9.99
C GLY A 473 -26.38 -14.84 8.61
N VAL A 474 -25.93 -13.85 7.84
CA VAL A 474 -26.44 -13.51 6.51
C VAL A 474 -25.27 -13.24 5.56
N LEU A 475 -25.10 -14.09 4.54
CA LEU A 475 -24.09 -13.95 3.50
C LEU A 475 -24.66 -13.19 2.30
N ILE A 476 -23.90 -12.23 1.80
CA ILE A 476 -24.22 -11.39 0.63
C ILE A 476 -23.18 -11.64 -0.46
N GLU A 477 -23.63 -11.94 -1.68
CA GLU A 477 -22.74 -12.30 -2.80
C GLU A 477 -23.17 -11.63 -4.12
N PRO A 478 -22.35 -10.75 -4.72
CA PRO A 478 -21.11 -10.18 -4.16
C PRO A 478 -21.41 -9.24 -2.98
N ALA A 479 -20.52 -9.17 -1.98
CA ALA A 479 -20.68 -8.24 -0.85
C ALA A 479 -20.25 -6.81 -1.18
N LEU A 480 -19.46 -6.63 -2.23
CA LEU A 480 -19.02 -5.34 -2.77
C LEU A 480 -19.97 -4.93 -3.91
N LEU A 481 -20.88 -3.99 -3.67
CA LEU A 481 -21.92 -3.64 -4.65
C LEU A 481 -21.55 -2.43 -5.52
N VAL A 482 -21.26 -2.73 -6.78
CA VAL A 482 -20.91 -1.78 -7.85
C VAL A 482 -19.53 -1.12 -7.65
N THR A 483 -18.75 -1.15 -8.73
CA THR A 483 -17.28 -1.04 -8.69
C THR A 483 -16.66 -0.62 -10.03
N ALA A 484 -17.50 -0.26 -11.02
CA ALA A 484 -17.06 0.13 -12.34
C ALA A 484 -17.77 1.44 -12.76
N PRO A 485 -17.12 2.30 -13.57
CA PRO A 485 -17.75 3.52 -14.05
C PRO A 485 -19.05 3.27 -14.84
N VAL A 486 -20.07 4.10 -14.61
CA VAL A 486 -21.41 4.01 -15.23
C VAL A 486 -21.77 5.28 -15.99
N GLU A 487 -22.57 5.17 -17.04
CA GLU A 487 -23.00 6.35 -17.83
C GLU A 487 -23.91 7.27 -16.99
N ALA A 488 -23.55 8.56 -16.91
CA ALA A 488 -24.30 9.58 -16.17
C ALA A 488 -25.72 9.75 -16.73
N GLY A 489 -26.70 9.97 -15.86
CA GLY A 489 -28.12 10.08 -16.24
C GLY A 489 -28.79 8.75 -16.63
N SER A 490 -28.08 7.63 -16.59
CA SER A 490 -28.63 6.29 -16.85
C SER A 490 -29.37 5.70 -15.64
N THR A 491 -29.77 4.43 -15.72
CA THR A 491 -30.24 3.66 -14.56
C THR A 491 -29.32 2.47 -14.35
N LEU A 492 -28.48 2.56 -13.33
CA LEU A 492 -27.60 1.50 -12.86
C LEU A 492 -28.46 0.33 -12.33
N LYS A 493 -28.19 -0.89 -12.81
CA LYS A 493 -28.85 -2.11 -12.36
C LYS A 493 -27.82 -3.16 -12.00
N PHE A 494 -27.98 -3.76 -10.83
CA PHE A 494 -27.17 -4.88 -10.37
C PHE A 494 -28.04 -5.91 -9.67
N SER A 495 -27.46 -7.06 -9.35
CA SER A 495 -28.14 -8.11 -8.57
C SER A 495 -27.14 -8.86 -7.71
N PHE A 496 -27.61 -9.29 -6.54
CA PHE A 496 -26.82 -10.07 -5.58
C PHE A 496 -27.69 -11.17 -4.98
N THR A 497 -27.04 -12.14 -4.34
CA THR A 497 -27.69 -13.22 -3.59
C THR A 497 -27.59 -12.92 -2.10
N LEU A 498 -28.71 -13.05 -1.39
CA LEU A 498 -28.78 -13.01 0.08
C LEU A 498 -29.08 -14.42 0.59
N THR A 499 -28.10 -15.03 1.26
CA THR A 499 -28.24 -16.34 1.90
C THR A 499 -28.35 -16.15 3.41
N ASN A 500 -29.53 -16.44 3.96
CA ASN A 500 -29.84 -16.21 5.37
C ASN A 500 -29.78 -17.53 6.15
N HIS A 501 -28.72 -17.68 6.95
CA HIS A 501 -28.50 -18.84 7.83
C HIS A 501 -29.17 -18.65 9.20
N SER A 502 -29.42 -17.40 9.63
CA SER A 502 -29.98 -17.09 10.95
C SER A 502 -31.44 -17.55 11.18
N GLY A 503 -32.19 -17.80 10.09
CA GLY A 503 -33.62 -18.10 10.14
C GLY A 503 -34.52 -16.94 10.59
N ARG A 504 -33.96 -15.75 10.88
CA ARG A 504 -34.71 -14.53 11.25
C ARG A 504 -35.14 -13.75 10.01
N THR A 505 -36.20 -12.94 10.12
CA THR A 505 -36.57 -12.01 9.04
C THR A 505 -35.53 -10.91 8.91
N VAL A 506 -34.95 -10.76 7.72
CA VAL A 506 -33.99 -9.70 7.38
C VAL A 506 -34.72 -8.63 6.57
N ASN A 507 -34.57 -7.36 6.95
CA ASN A 507 -35.04 -6.21 6.19
C ASN A 507 -33.84 -5.47 5.59
N LEU A 508 -33.95 -5.10 4.31
CA LEU A 508 -32.97 -4.25 3.63
C LEU A 508 -33.51 -2.82 3.59
N LYS A 509 -32.70 -1.86 4.05
CA LYS A 509 -33.00 -0.42 3.99
C LYS A 509 -31.91 0.31 3.22
N PRO A 510 -32.17 0.77 1.99
CA PRO A 510 -31.27 1.68 1.28
C PRO A 510 -31.08 2.99 2.05
N GLN A 511 -29.84 3.44 2.19
CA GLN A 511 -29.51 4.71 2.80
C GLN A 511 -28.40 5.45 2.04
N ILE A 512 -28.48 6.78 2.07
CA ILE A 512 -27.49 7.72 1.57
C ILE A 512 -27.10 8.69 2.69
N LEU A 513 -25.82 9.06 2.75
CA LEU A 513 -25.26 9.87 3.82
C LEU A 513 -25.20 11.34 3.41
N ILE A 514 -26.04 12.15 4.04
CA ILE A 514 -26.25 13.56 3.70
C ILE A 514 -25.65 14.45 4.78
N LYS A 515 -25.03 15.57 4.38
CA LYS A 515 -24.61 16.65 5.28
C LYS A 515 -25.83 17.41 5.76
N ASP A 516 -26.10 17.37 7.06
CA ASP A 516 -27.28 17.99 7.67
C ASP A 516 -26.95 19.39 8.22
N LYS A 517 -25.79 19.52 8.88
CA LYS A 517 -25.35 20.78 9.50
C LYS A 517 -23.86 21.02 9.36
N THR A 518 -23.50 22.30 9.36
CA THR A 518 -22.12 22.79 9.45
C THR A 518 -22.07 23.90 10.50
N TRP A 519 -21.07 23.85 11.37
CA TRP A 519 -20.74 24.91 12.32
C TRP A 519 -19.27 25.29 12.17
N GLU A 520 -18.99 26.58 12.00
CA GLU A 520 -17.64 27.11 11.79
C GLU A 520 -17.27 28.10 12.88
N PHE A 521 -15.99 28.09 13.27
CA PHE A 521 -15.41 29.09 14.16
C PHE A 521 -13.94 29.36 13.81
N THR A 522 -13.46 30.55 14.20
CA THR A 522 -12.06 30.96 14.06
C THR A 522 -11.43 31.14 15.43
N GLN A 523 -10.26 30.54 15.62
CA GLN A 523 -9.45 30.62 16.83
C GLN A 523 -8.15 31.37 16.53
N SER A 524 -7.77 32.32 17.39
CA SER A 524 -6.45 32.97 17.31
C SER A 524 -5.34 31.99 17.69
N SER A 525 -4.20 32.07 17.00
CA SER A 525 -3.07 31.15 17.15
C SER A 525 -2.59 31.07 18.60
N ALA A 526 -2.70 29.89 19.18
CA ALA A 526 -2.43 29.60 20.59
C ALA A 526 -1.83 28.20 20.71
N ASN A 527 -1.06 27.92 21.77
CA ASN A 527 -0.47 26.59 21.94
C ASN A 527 -1.52 25.49 22.15
N GLU A 528 -2.62 25.84 22.84
CA GLU A 528 -3.75 24.96 23.09
C GLU A 528 -5.04 25.80 23.13
N SER A 529 -6.16 25.24 22.69
CA SER A 529 -7.49 25.86 22.79
C SER A 529 -8.55 24.78 22.95
N ILE A 530 -9.46 24.95 23.91
CA ILE A 530 -10.50 23.99 24.29
C ILE A 530 -11.86 24.64 24.00
N ILE A 531 -12.71 23.96 23.23
CA ILE A 531 -13.94 24.53 22.66
C ILE A 531 -15.06 23.49 22.72
N ALA A 532 -16.16 23.82 23.41
CA ALA A 532 -17.36 22.99 23.43
C ALA A 532 -18.04 22.98 22.03
N ILE A 533 -18.43 21.80 21.55
CA ILE A 533 -19.29 21.67 20.37
C ILE A 533 -20.75 21.89 20.80
N PRO A 534 -21.54 22.70 20.06
CA PRO A 534 -22.97 22.86 20.31
C PRO A 534 -23.71 21.52 20.36
N GLU A 535 -24.58 21.35 21.36
CA GLU A 535 -25.35 20.12 21.61
C GLU A 535 -26.12 19.65 20.36
N ASP A 536 -26.64 20.60 19.56
CA ASP A 536 -27.43 20.29 18.37
C ASP A 536 -26.62 19.74 17.19
N MET A 537 -25.28 19.84 17.23
CA MET A 537 -24.39 19.14 16.28
C MET A 537 -24.20 17.66 16.64
N LEU A 538 -24.46 17.27 17.90
CA LEU A 538 -24.24 15.91 18.41
C LEU A 538 -25.41 14.96 18.10
N THR A 539 -26.53 15.47 17.60
CA THR A 539 -27.68 14.68 17.13
C THR A 539 -27.49 14.21 15.68
N CYS A 540 -26.43 13.44 15.43
CA CYS A 540 -26.08 12.93 14.09
C CYS A 540 -25.59 11.47 14.13
N ASN A 541 -25.41 10.84 12.96
CA ASN A 541 -24.78 9.52 12.86
C ASN A 541 -23.25 9.59 12.78
N LEU A 542 -22.72 10.66 12.20
CA LEU A 542 -21.30 10.92 12.05
C LEU A 542 -21.04 12.41 12.25
N LEU A 543 -20.08 12.72 13.13
CA LEU A 543 -19.50 14.05 13.28
C LEU A 543 -18.09 14.05 12.70
N LYS A 544 -17.78 15.05 11.88
CA LYS A 544 -16.42 15.36 11.42
C LYS A 544 -15.99 16.71 11.98
N VAL A 545 -14.74 16.82 12.40
CA VAL A 545 -14.13 18.06 12.88
C VAL A 545 -12.82 18.27 12.13
N SER A 546 -12.76 19.33 11.32
CA SER A 546 -11.68 19.63 10.38
C SER A 546 -11.06 20.98 10.72
N SER A 547 -9.73 21.10 10.81
CA SER A 547 -9.03 22.38 11.01
C SER A 547 -8.28 22.79 9.75
N TYR A 548 -8.22 24.10 9.48
CA TYR A 548 -7.47 24.67 8.36
C TYR A 548 -7.03 26.11 8.65
N TYR A 549 -6.02 26.60 7.93
CA TYR A 549 -5.60 28.00 8.01
C TYR A 549 -5.00 28.49 6.69
N SER A 550 -5.06 29.80 6.47
CA SER A 550 -4.53 30.45 5.27
C SER A 550 -3.01 30.28 5.19
N ARG A 551 -2.51 29.93 4.00
CA ARG A 551 -1.12 29.62 3.68
C ARG A 551 -0.81 30.11 2.27
N ASP A 552 0.41 30.57 2.03
CA ASP A 552 0.96 30.55 0.67
C ASP A 552 1.39 29.12 0.34
N ALA A 553 0.54 28.36 -0.37
CA ALA A 553 0.82 26.96 -0.73
C ALA A 553 1.66 26.83 -2.02
N ARG A 554 1.60 27.82 -2.92
CA ARG A 554 2.41 27.86 -4.15
C ARG A 554 3.89 27.77 -3.83
N ASN A 555 4.58 26.77 -4.37
CA ASN A 555 6.04 26.62 -4.26
C ASN A 555 6.58 26.47 -2.83
N THR A 556 5.74 26.33 -1.79
CA THR A 556 6.18 26.19 -0.40
C THR A 556 6.17 24.75 0.09
N LYS A 557 7.30 24.30 0.64
CA LYS A 557 7.40 22.98 1.25
C LYS A 557 6.51 22.92 2.51
N LEU A 558 5.70 21.87 2.63
CA LEU A 558 5.05 21.52 3.90
C LEU A 558 6.10 21.13 4.94
N GLU A 559 6.05 21.73 6.12
CA GLU A 559 6.88 21.30 7.24
C GLU A 559 6.17 20.27 8.10
N LYS A 560 6.96 19.31 8.62
CA LYS A 560 6.43 18.17 9.39
C LYS A 560 5.68 18.61 10.64
N ASN A 561 6.25 19.56 11.36
CA ASN A 561 5.68 20.05 12.62
C ASN A 561 4.77 21.27 12.42
N GLU A 562 4.35 21.59 11.19
CA GLU A 562 3.38 22.66 10.96
C GLU A 562 1.98 22.23 11.41
N GLY A 563 1.16 23.21 11.81
CA GLY A 563 -0.28 23.04 12.02
C GLY A 563 -0.72 22.68 13.43
N TYR A 564 -1.93 22.15 13.52
CA TYR A 564 -2.63 21.81 14.77
C TYR A 564 -3.11 20.37 14.74
N ASP A 565 -2.91 19.65 15.84
CA ASP A 565 -3.59 18.37 16.07
C ASP A 565 -4.98 18.61 16.65
N ILE A 566 -5.97 17.84 16.16
CA ILE A 566 -7.33 17.83 16.70
C ILE A 566 -7.48 16.65 17.64
N TYR A 567 -7.94 16.95 18.85
CA TYR A 567 -8.37 15.96 19.82
C TYR A 567 -9.84 16.18 20.11
N LEU A 568 -10.61 15.09 20.19
CA LEU A 568 -11.99 15.12 20.67
C LEU A 568 -11.99 14.57 22.09
N TYR A 569 -12.77 15.16 22.98
CA TYR A 569 -12.91 14.74 24.37
C TYR A 569 -14.39 14.71 24.77
N ASN A 570 -14.85 13.60 25.33
CA ASN A 570 -16.10 13.55 26.07
C ASN A 570 -15.95 14.43 27.32
N TRP A 571 -16.86 15.37 27.50
CA TRP A 571 -16.92 16.27 28.64
C TRP A 571 -18.02 15.78 29.59
N GLU A 572 -17.66 15.62 30.86
CA GLU A 572 -18.56 15.29 31.95
C GLU A 572 -18.42 16.39 33.01
N ASP A 573 -19.43 17.25 33.13
CA ASP A 573 -19.43 18.36 34.08
C ASP A 573 -19.62 17.81 35.50
N MET A 574 -18.52 17.42 36.12
CA MET A 574 -18.51 16.76 37.43
C MET A 574 -18.88 17.72 38.57
N ASN A 575 -18.93 19.02 38.30
CA ASN A 575 -19.04 20.06 39.33
C ASN A 575 -20.30 20.95 39.20
N GLU A 576 -21.05 20.80 38.10
CA GLU A 576 -22.27 21.51 37.72
C GLU A 576 -22.08 23.04 37.53
N ASP A 577 -20.89 23.50 37.08
CA ASP A 577 -20.63 24.91 36.76
C ASP A 577 -20.78 25.28 35.27
N GLY A 578 -20.85 24.28 34.38
CA GLY A 578 -20.96 24.47 32.94
C GLY A 578 -19.70 24.97 32.23
N GLU A 579 -18.53 24.92 32.89
CA GLU A 579 -17.24 25.36 32.36
C GLU A 579 -16.27 24.18 32.21
N ILE A 580 -15.65 24.00 31.04
CA ILE A 580 -14.79 22.83 30.80
C ILE A 580 -13.49 22.89 31.63
N GLN A 581 -13.28 21.89 32.50
CA GLN A 581 -12.03 21.72 33.24
C GLN A 581 -11.21 20.50 32.75
N ASN A 582 -9.88 20.54 32.87
CA ASN A 582 -9.00 19.51 32.30
C ASN A 582 -9.18 18.10 32.91
N ASP A 583 -9.68 18.01 34.14
CA ASP A 583 -9.99 16.77 34.86
C ASP A 583 -11.39 16.21 34.57
N GLU A 584 -12.25 16.98 33.89
CA GLU A 584 -13.57 16.59 33.36
C GLU A 584 -13.49 15.98 31.95
N LEU A 585 -12.33 16.12 31.31
CA LEU A 585 -12.12 15.77 29.91
C LEU A 585 -11.60 14.34 29.73
N LYS A 586 -12.41 13.47 29.11
CA LYS A 586 -12.06 12.09 28.74
C LYS A 586 -11.85 12.00 27.24
N ILE A 587 -10.60 11.84 26.79
CA ILE A 587 -10.29 11.89 25.34
C ILE A 587 -11.08 10.78 24.59
N VAL A 588 -11.53 11.08 23.37
CA VAL A 588 -12.33 10.24 22.45
C VAL A 588 -11.57 9.97 21.16
N ALA A 589 -10.90 10.98 20.59
CA ALA A 589 -10.03 10.86 19.42
C ALA A 589 -8.76 11.67 19.64
N LEU A 590 -7.62 11.21 19.12
CA LEU A 590 -6.31 11.78 19.41
C LEU A 590 -5.31 11.59 18.27
N ASN A 591 -4.44 12.58 18.07
CA ASN A 591 -3.23 12.39 17.29
C ASN A 591 -2.03 12.21 18.25
N THR A 592 -1.28 11.12 18.14
CA THR A 592 -0.08 10.88 18.98
C THR A 592 1.12 10.37 18.20
N VAL A 593 0.98 10.20 16.88
CA VAL A 593 2.05 9.66 16.04
C VAL A 593 2.51 10.81 15.16
N ALA A 594 3.81 11.10 15.16
CA ALA A 594 4.39 12.22 14.41
C ALA A 594 4.44 11.91 12.90
N TRP A 595 3.27 11.70 12.28
CA TRP A 595 3.06 11.31 10.89
C TRP A 595 2.49 12.48 10.07
N GLY A 596 1.94 13.50 10.74
CA GLY A 596 1.51 14.73 10.10
C GLY A 596 2.63 15.47 9.38
N TYR A 597 2.28 16.03 8.23
CA TYR A 597 2.86 17.21 7.60
C TYR A 597 1.67 18.05 7.15
N GLY A 598 1.78 19.37 7.18
CA GLY A 598 0.75 20.27 6.64
C GLY A 598 -0.15 20.94 7.66
N PHE A 599 -1.12 21.68 7.12
CA PHE A 599 -1.83 22.77 7.79
C PHE A 599 -3.27 22.43 8.20
N THR A 600 -3.60 21.15 8.10
CA THR A 600 -4.95 20.61 8.06
C THR A 600 -4.96 19.27 8.79
N SER A 601 -5.91 19.10 9.70
CA SER A 601 -6.08 17.87 10.49
C SER A 601 -7.56 17.56 10.68
N GLU A 602 -7.92 16.29 10.85
CA GLU A 602 -9.31 15.84 10.94
C GLU A 602 -9.50 14.82 12.08
N ALA A 603 -10.57 14.98 12.86
CA ALA A 603 -11.03 14.01 13.83
C ALA A 603 -12.52 13.69 13.60
N ARG A 604 -12.95 12.49 13.98
CA ARG A 604 -14.26 11.93 13.60
C ARG A 604 -14.85 11.14 14.75
N MET A 605 -16.18 11.10 14.81
CA MET A 605 -16.91 10.36 15.83
C MET A 605 -18.23 9.82 15.29
N HIS A 606 -18.42 8.50 15.35
CA HIS A 606 -19.71 7.87 15.03
C HIS A 606 -20.67 7.87 16.22
N ASP A 607 -21.97 8.01 15.95
CA ASP A 607 -23.08 8.04 16.92
C ASP A 607 -22.80 8.91 18.19
N PRO A 608 -22.35 10.18 18.06
CA PRO A 608 -21.87 11.00 19.19
C PRO A 608 -22.85 11.08 20.38
N SER A 609 -24.13 11.37 20.15
CA SER A 609 -25.19 11.44 21.18
C SER A 609 -25.38 10.16 22.03
N LYS A 610 -24.80 9.01 21.66
CA LYS A 610 -24.83 7.77 22.45
C LYS A 610 -23.58 7.54 23.31
N ARG A 611 -22.59 8.43 23.17
CA ARG A 611 -21.19 8.22 23.59
C ARG A 611 -20.58 9.41 24.34
N VAL A 612 -21.24 10.57 24.28
CA VAL A 612 -20.94 11.75 25.10
C VAL A 612 -21.82 11.75 26.34
N ASN A 613 -21.35 12.41 27.40
CA ASN A 613 -22.09 12.59 28.65
C ASN A 613 -22.83 13.93 28.60
N ASP A 614 -22.18 15.01 29.01
CA ASP A 614 -22.77 16.35 29.05
C ASP A 614 -22.41 17.18 27.80
N GLY A 615 -21.29 16.85 27.15
CA GLY A 615 -20.94 17.43 25.85
C GLY A 615 -19.71 16.81 25.19
N LEU A 616 -19.30 17.40 24.06
CA LEU A 616 -18.09 17.06 23.34
C LEU A 616 -17.21 18.32 23.23
N ALA A 617 -15.95 18.22 23.66
CA ALA A 617 -14.97 19.28 23.54
C ALA A 617 -13.96 18.96 22.42
N VAL A 618 -13.69 19.95 21.58
CA VAL A 618 -12.54 19.95 20.66
C VAL A 618 -11.37 20.60 21.39
N VAL A 619 -10.22 19.95 21.35
CA VAL A 619 -8.94 20.57 21.74
C VAL A 619 -8.04 20.65 20.53
N LEU A 620 -7.66 21.87 20.16
CA LEU A 620 -6.62 22.15 19.17
C LEU A 620 -5.28 22.27 19.90
N LYS A 621 -4.26 21.50 19.50
CA LYS A 621 -2.89 21.66 20.03
C LYS A 621 -1.92 21.98 18.91
N LYS A 622 -1.14 23.05 19.06
CA LYS A 622 -0.19 23.52 18.05
C LYS A 622 0.99 22.55 17.94
N ARG A 623 1.20 21.94 16.77
CA ARG A 623 2.38 21.07 16.48
C ARG A 623 3.68 21.87 16.40
N GLY A 624 3.58 23.12 15.93
CA GLY A 624 4.70 24.02 15.68
C GLY A 624 4.24 25.29 14.98
N GLU A 625 5.18 26.14 14.56
CA GLU A 625 4.85 27.44 13.99
C GLU A 625 4.09 27.35 12.66
N ILE A 626 3.12 28.24 12.47
CA ILE A 626 2.25 28.31 11.29
C ILE A 626 2.31 29.72 10.69
N GLN A 627 2.03 29.84 9.38
CA GLN A 627 2.06 31.14 8.70
C GLN A 627 0.92 32.09 9.12
N SER A 628 -0.24 31.54 9.49
CA SER A 628 -1.43 32.30 9.89
C SER A 628 -1.45 32.64 11.38
N ASN A 629 -2.00 33.80 11.72
CA ASN A 629 -2.32 34.16 13.12
C ASN A 629 -3.67 33.57 13.58
N GLU A 630 -4.41 32.91 12.70
CA GLU A 630 -5.74 32.35 12.95
C GLU A 630 -5.85 30.94 12.37
N THR A 631 -6.63 30.08 13.02
CA THR A 631 -6.99 28.74 12.55
C THR A 631 -8.49 28.61 12.59
N LYS A 632 -9.07 28.22 11.45
CA LYS A 632 -10.49 27.97 11.29
C LYS A 632 -10.76 26.50 11.57
N VAL A 633 -11.92 26.21 12.14
CA VAL A 633 -12.41 24.85 12.34
C VAL A 633 -13.81 24.75 11.78
N VAL A 634 -14.06 23.65 11.07
CA VAL A 634 -15.37 23.28 10.57
C VAL A 634 -15.79 21.99 11.27
N VAL A 635 -16.98 22.02 11.86
CA VAL A 635 -17.66 20.86 12.41
C VAL A 635 -18.82 20.53 11.47
N GLU A 636 -18.83 19.33 10.92
CA GLU A 636 -19.87 18.85 10.00
C GLU A 636 -20.61 17.65 10.59
N ALA A 637 -21.93 17.70 10.58
CA ALA A 637 -22.81 16.65 11.11
C ALA A 637 -23.57 15.97 9.96
N TYR A 638 -23.50 14.64 9.90
CA TYR A 638 -24.05 13.83 8.82
C TYR A 638 -25.05 12.79 9.32
N ASN A 639 -26.07 12.54 8.50
CA ASN A 639 -27.17 11.62 8.82
C ASN A 639 -27.43 10.63 7.68
N TRP A 640 -27.63 9.36 8.03
CA TRP A 640 -28.00 8.29 7.10
C TRP A 640 -29.51 8.35 6.81
N THR A 641 -29.86 8.97 5.68
CA THR A 641 -31.24 9.15 5.24
C THR A 641 -31.70 8.01 4.32
N PRO A 642 -33.02 7.69 4.23
CA PRO A 642 -33.52 6.69 3.30
C PRO A 642 -33.23 7.06 1.83
N TRP A 643 -32.66 6.14 1.07
CA TRP A 643 -32.32 6.37 -0.34
C TRP A 643 -33.43 5.82 -1.27
N ASP A 644 -33.99 6.69 -2.12
CA ASP A 644 -35.04 6.30 -3.08
C ASP A 644 -34.44 5.53 -4.28
N ILE A 645 -34.26 4.22 -4.09
CA ILE A 645 -33.79 3.30 -5.14
C ILE A 645 -34.77 2.12 -5.30
N GLY A 646 -34.92 1.64 -6.53
CA GLY A 646 -35.79 0.52 -6.83
C GLY A 646 -35.20 -0.80 -6.34
N MET A 647 -35.97 -1.58 -5.57
CA MET A 647 -35.58 -2.93 -5.15
C MET A 647 -36.65 -3.95 -5.56
N ASN A 648 -36.21 -5.12 -6.02
CA ASN A 648 -37.06 -6.27 -6.33
C ASN A 648 -36.46 -7.53 -5.69
N ILE A 649 -37.31 -8.32 -5.03
CA ILE A 649 -36.93 -9.50 -4.24
C ILE A 649 -37.55 -10.73 -4.88
N ASN A 650 -36.72 -11.68 -5.32
CA ASN A 650 -37.16 -12.95 -5.91
C ASN A 650 -36.45 -14.13 -5.23
N GLY A 651 -37.02 -14.59 -4.11
CA GLY A 651 -36.37 -15.57 -3.25
C GLY A 651 -35.11 -14.99 -2.61
N SER A 652 -33.98 -15.67 -2.75
CA SER A 652 -32.66 -15.17 -2.32
C SER A 652 -32.04 -14.16 -3.28
N LYS A 653 -32.56 -13.99 -4.50
CA LYS A 653 -32.01 -13.05 -5.48
C LYS A 653 -32.63 -11.67 -5.31
N MET A 654 -31.76 -10.69 -5.11
CA MET A 654 -32.10 -9.27 -5.00
C MET A 654 -31.68 -8.57 -6.29
N SER A 655 -32.55 -7.72 -6.84
CA SER A 655 -32.22 -6.84 -7.95
C SER A 655 -32.47 -5.39 -7.56
N VAL A 656 -31.49 -4.53 -7.79
CA VAL A 656 -31.52 -3.11 -7.41
C VAL A 656 -31.44 -2.24 -8.67
N SER A 657 -32.07 -1.07 -8.64
CA SER A 657 -32.06 -0.07 -9.71
C SER A 657 -31.86 1.32 -9.12
N ILE A 658 -30.73 1.96 -9.44
CA ILE A 658 -30.34 3.28 -8.94
C ILE A 658 -30.38 4.29 -10.10
N PRO A 659 -31.13 5.41 -9.97
CA PRO A 659 -31.01 6.53 -10.91
C PRO A 659 -29.61 7.14 -10.80
N VAL A 660 -28.83 7.13 -11.88
CA VAL A 660 -27.48 7.72 -11.89
C VAL A 660 -27.61 9.24 -12.09
N PRO A 661 -27.00 10.09 -11.25
CA PRO A 661 -26.99 11.53 -11.46
C PRO A 661 -26.46 11.92 -12.85
N ASN A 662 -26.97 13.01 -13.43
CA ASN A 662 -26.57 13.46 -14.78
C ASN A 662 -25.29 14.35 -14.74
N THR A 663 -24.30 13.92 -13.98
CA THR A 663 -23.04 14.61 -13.67
C THR A 663 -21.93 13.57 -13.56
N THR A 664 -20.69 13.97 -13.82
CA THR A 664 -19.49 13.15 -13.57
C THR A 664 -19.17 13.25 -12.08
N GLY A 665 -18.79 12.12 -11.46
CA GLY A 665 -18.50 12.13 -10.03
C GLY A 665 -18.43 10.76 -9.38
N VAL A 666 -18.15 10.73 -8.08
CA VAL A 666 -18.18 9.51 -7.24
C VAL A 666 -19.37 9.59 -6.28
N PHE A 667 -20.10 8.47 -6.14
CA PHE A 667 -21.28 8.36 -5.27
C PHE A 667 -21.14 7.16 -4.34
N GLN A 668 -21.57 7.32 -3.08
CA GLN A 668 -21.57 6.27 -2.06
C GLN A 668 -22.95 6.14 -1.37
N GLY A 669 -23.29 4.94 -0.93
CA GLY A 669 -24.48 4.65 -0.13
C GLY A 669 -24.40 3.24 0.46
N LYS A 670 -25.44 2.80 1.16
CA LYS A 670 -25.48 1.43 1.73
C LYS A 670 -26.85 0.79 1.70
N LEU A 671 -26.88 -0.54 1.69
CA LEU A 671 -28.05 -1.31 2.13
C LEU A 671 -27.83 -1.71 3.58
N LEU A 672 -28.52 -1.08 4.53
CA LEU A 672 -28.51 -1.50 5.93
C LEU A 672 -29.35 -2.78 6.09
N LEU A 673 -28.79 -3.79 6.77
CA LEU A 673 -29.51 -4.99 7.17
C LEU A 673 -29.99 -4.85 8.62
N GLU A 674 -31.28 -5.05 8.83
CA GLU A 674 -31.91 -5.12 10.15
C GLU A 674 -32.58 -6.48 10.37
N GLY A 675 -32.59 -6.96 11.62
CA GLY A 675 -33.22 -8.24 12.02
C GLY A 675 -32.23 -9.32 12.47
N TYR A 676 -30.92 -9.06 12.36
CA TYR A 676 -29.84 -9.90 12.86
C TYR A 676 -29.22 -9.33 14.15
N ASP A 677 -28.32 -10.08 14.81
CA ASP A 677 -27.61 -9.61 16.01
C ASP A 677 -26.50 -8.60 15.63
N GLY A 678 -26.86 -7.32 15.69
CA GLY A 678 -26.01 -6.19 15.36
C GLY A 678 -26.33 -5.53 14.01
N ARG A 679 -25.60 -4.46 13.68
CA ARG A 679 -25.72 -3.75 12.39
C ARG A 679 -24.77 -4.37 11.37
N GLN A 680 -25.27 -4.65 10.17
CA GLN A 680 -24.49 -5.06 9.00
C GLN A 680 -24.91 -4.14 7.85
N CYS A 681 -23.96 -3.70 7.02
CA CYS A 681 -24.28 -2.96 5.81
C CYS A 681 -23.68 -3.65 4.58
N ILE A 682 -24.32 -3.43 3.42
CA ILE A 682 -23.72 -3.74 2.13
C ILE A 682 -23.32 -2.41 1.50
N PRO A 683 -22.01 -2.15 1.32
CA PRO A 683 -21.55 -0.89 0.75
C PRO A 683 -21.87 -0.81 -0.74
N ILE A 684 -22.43 0.34 -1.18
CA ILE A 684 -22.66 0.69 -2.58
C ILE A 684 -21.74 1.83 -2.97
N SER A 685 -21.05 1.71 -4.11
CA SER A 685 -20.30 2.81 -4.71
C SER A 685 -20.36 2.79 -6.23
N PHE A 686 -20.23 3.93 -6.88
CA PHE A 686 -19.96 4.00 -8.32
C PHE A 686 -19.39 5.36 -8.70
N SER A 687 -18.62 5.38 -9.79
CA SER A 687 -18.29 6.63 -10.48
C SER A 687 -19.18 6.80 -11.70
N ALA A 688 -19.76 7.98 -11.92
CA ALA A 688 -20.49 8.31 -13.12
C ALA A 688 -19.56 8.99 -14.14
N TYR A 689 -19.63 8.59 -15.42
CA TYR A 689 -18.88 9.19 -16.53
C TYR A 689 -19.82 9.81 -17.58
N LYS A 690 -19.33 10.76 -18.37
CA LYS A 690 -19.95 11.18 -19.63
C LYS A 690 -19.07 10.80 -20.82
N HIS A 691 -19.68 10.77 -22.00
CA HIS A 691 -18.96 10.61 -23.25
C HIS A 691 -18.38 11.96 -23.67
N ASP A 692 -17.06 12.03 -23.84
CA ASP A 692 -16.36 13.18 -24.43
C ASP A 692 -16.59 14.53 -23.69
N ASP A 693 -17.02 14.49 -22.42
CA ASP A 693 -17.46 15.62 -21.58
C ASP A 693 -17.18 15.34 -20.09
N ILE A 694 -16.99 16.40 -19.30
CA ILE A 694 -16.97 16.37 -17.82
C ILE A 694 -17.90 17.45 -17.30
N SER A 695 -18.82 17.06 -16.44
CA SER A 695 -19.87 17.94 -15.93
C SER A 695 -19.95 17.79 -14.43
N LEU A 696 -19.61 18.84 -13.68
CA LEU A 696 -19.56 18.83 -12.22
C LEU A 696 -20.82 19.47 -11.63
N SER A 697 -21.23 19.02 -10.44
CA SER A 697 -22.34 19.61 -9.68
C SER A 697 -22.06 19.58 -8.18
N ASN A 698 -22.43 20.65 -7.48
CA ASN A 698 -22.54 20.61 -6.02
C ASN A 698 -23.76 19.76 -5.60
N THR A 699 -23.56 19.01 -4.52
CA THR A 699 -24.54 18.12 -3.89
C THR A 699 -24.44 18.28 -2.37
N ASP A 700 -25.44 17.85 -1.62
CA ASP A 700 -25.37 17.80 -0.15
C ASP A 700 -24.65 16.53 0.36
N ASP A 701 -24.02 15.76 -0.56
CA ASP A 701 -23.24 14.56 -0.27
C ASP A 701 -21.79 14.93 0.11
N ILE A 702 -21.13 14.10 0.93
CA ILE A 702 -19.79 14.41 1.48
C ILE A 702 -18.68 14.58 0.41
N TYR A 703 -18.85 14.08 -0.82
CA TYR A 703 -17.79 14.13 -1.83
C TYR A 703 -17.75 15.46 -2.61
N GLU A 704 -18.86 16.22 -2.65
CA GLU A 704 -19.08 17.47 -3.41
C GLU A 704 -18.20 17.57 -4.68
N ASN A 705 -18.64 16.96 -5.79
CA ASN A 705 -17.79 16.72 -6.98
C ASN A 705 -17.08 17.97 -7.54
N ALA A 706 -17.66 19.16 -7.31
CA ALA A 706 -17.15 20.45 -7.76
C ALA A 706 -16.34 21.25 -6.71
N LYS A 707 -16.16 20.75 -5.46
CA LYS A 707 -15.39 21.46 -4.40
C LYS A 707 -14.21 20.66 -3.91
N ILE A 708 -13.07 21.30 -3.64
CA ILE A 708 -11.88 20.64 -3.09
C ILE A 708 -11.53 21.20 -1.72
N TYR A 709 -11.47 20.32 -0.73
CA TYR A 709 -11.17 20.65 0.68
C TYR A 709 -9.67 20.51 1.00
N GLY A 710 -8.91 19.86 0.12
CA GLY A 710 -7.47 19.65 0.24
C GLY A 710 -7.09 18.45 1.12
N ARG A 711 -5.80 18.10 1.09
CA ARG A 711 -5.27 17.02 1.93
C ARG A 711 -5.26 17.43 3.41
N PHE A 712 -5.73 16.55 4.28
CA PHE A 712 -5.58 16.63 5.72
C PHE A 712 -4.50 15.62 6.16
N GLU A 713 -3.32 16.16 6.52
CA GLU A 713 -2.07 15.45 6.88
C GLU A 713 -1.35 14.65 5.77
N GLY A 714 -0.06 14.95 5.48
CA GLY A 714 0.87 13.97 4.90
C GLY A 714 2.08 14.48 4.08
N ASP A 715 3.08 13.60 3.92
CA ASP A 715 4.53 13.92 3.80
C ASP A 715 5.05 14.49 2.46
N GLY A 716 4.17 14.74 1.50
CA GLY A 716 4.53 15.22 0.16
C GLY A 716 5.13 14.18 -0.80
N LYS A 717 5.45 12.96 -0.35
CA LYS A 717 5.85 11.84 -1.23
C LYS A 717 4.68 10.94 -1.61
N SER A 718 3.65 10.98 -0.78
CA SER A 718 2.50 10.08 -0.73
C SER A 718 1.28 10.54 -1.56
N GLY A 719 0.18 9.79 -1.51
CA GLY A 719 -1.09 10.14 -2.16
C GLY A 719 -1.82 11.23 -1.38
N TRP A 720 -2.12 12.36 -2.03
CA TRP A 720 -2.86 13.47 -1.43
C TRP A 720 -4.38 13.24 -1.54
N ASP A 721 -5.21 14.21 -1.11
CA ASP A 721 -6.61 14.27 -1.58
C ASP A 721 -6.57 14.23 -3.11
N THR A 722 -7.14 13.16 -3.67
CA THR A 722 -7.00 12.83 -5.10
C THR A 722 -8.39 12.64 -5.68
N ARG A 723 -8.73 13.47 -6.67
CA ARG A 723 -10.06 13.48 -7.30
C ARG A 723 -9.98 12.87 -8.68
N PHE A 724 -10.92 11.96 -8.96
CA PHE A 724 -10.93 11.14 -10.15
C PHE A 724 -12.19 11.42 -10.95
N TYR A 725 -12.01 11.87 -12.19
CA TYR A 725 -13.10 12.21 -13.09
C TYR A 725 -13.04 11.27 -14.31
N PRO A 726 -13.88 10.21 -14.35
CA PRO A 726 -13.87 9.26 -15.44
C PRO A 726 -14.54 9.82 -16.69
N LEU A 727 -13.93 9.51 -17.83
CA LEU A 727 -14.34 9.90 -19.16
C LEU A 727 -14.37 8.65 -20.05
N TYR A 728 -15.42 8.46 -20.85
CA TYR A 728 -15.43 7.40 -21.86
C TYR A 728 -15.30 7.97 -23.27
N HIS A 729 -14.22 7.64 -23.95
CA HIS A 729 -13.92 8.10 -25.32
C HIS A 729 -14.06 6.96 -26.36
N ARG A 730 -14.40 7.31 -27.60
CA ARG A 730 -14.57 6.36 -28.73
C ARG A 730 -13.63 6.68 -29.87
N GLY A 731 -12.52 5.95 -29.95
CA GLY A 731 -11.46 6.18 -30.92
C GLY A 731 -10.15 6.50 -30.22
N HIS A 732 -9.22 7.10 -30.95
CA HIS A 732 -8.01 7.67 -30.38
C HIS A 732 -7.95 9.10 -30.88
N ASP A 733 -8.01 10.06 -29.96
CA ASP A 733 -8.03 11.51 -30.23
C ASP A 733 -7.05 12.23 -29.28
N LEU A 734 -6.83 13.53 -29.46
CA LEU A 734 -6.12 14.37 -28.48
C LEU A 734 -7.14 15.17 -27.66
N ALA A 735 -6.87 15.36 -26.38
CA ALA A 735 -7.65 16.26 -25.53
C ALA A 735 -6.76 17.31 -24.87
N ASN A 736 -7.22 18.56 -24.94
CA ASN A 736 -6.77 19.64 -24.06
C ASN A 736 -7.74 19.72 -22.89
N ILE A 737 -7.20 19.65 -21.68
CA ILE A 737 -7.96 19.66 -20.43
C ILE A 737 -7.56 20.92 -19.68
N ASP A 738 -8.54 21.78 -19.42
CA ASP A 738 -8.38 23.06 -18.73
C ASP A 738 -9.05 22.96 -17.36
N VAL A 739 -8.27 23.08 -16.29
CA VAL A 739 -8.72 22.99 -14.90
C VAL A 739 -8.54 24.35 -14.24
N THR A 740 -9.58 24.90 -13.63
CA THR A 740 -9.55 26.21 -12.96
C THR A 740 -10.10 26.11 -11.55
N TRP A 741 -9.58 26.92 -10.64
CA TRP A 741 -9.97 26.98 -9.23
C TRP A 741 -10.03 28.43 -8.72
N GLU A 742 -10.50 28.66 -7.49
CA GLU A 742 -10.81 30.00 -6.98
C GLU A 742 -9.64 30.72 -6.29
N ASP A 743 -8.94 30.06 -5.36
CA ASP A 743 -7.88 30.71 -4.60
C ASP A 743 -6.59 30.78 -5.42
N PRO A 744 -5.99 31.96 -5.65
CA PRO A 744 -4.68 32.04 -6.28
C PRO A 744 -3.63 31.22 -5.52
N ASN A 745 -3.63 31.18 -4.19
CA ASN A 745 -2.59 30.51 -3.42
C ASN A 745 -2.62 28.97 -3.52
N THR A 746 -3.72 28.39 -4.03
CA THR A 746 -3.87 26.95 -4.25
C THR A 746 -3.00 26.43 -5.38
N ASP A 747 -2.45 25.23 -5.19
CA ASP A 747 -1.69 24.45 -6.17
C ASP A 747 -2.42 23.12 -6.42
N ILE A 748 -2.55 22.70 -7.69
CA ILE A 748 -3.23 21.46 -8.11
C ILE A 748 -2.48 20.89 -9.32
N ASP A 749 -1.95 19.66 -9.21
CA ASP A 749 -1.49 18.90 -10.37
C ASP A 749 -2.69 18.23 -11.08
N VAL A 750 -2.68 18.21 -12.41
CA VAL A 750 -3.61 17.50 -13.29
C VAL A 750 -2.89 16.39 -14.06
N TYR A 751 -3.45 15.19 -14.07
CA TYR A 751 -2.96 14.06 -14.86
C TYR A 751 -4.08 13.48 -15.72
N LEU A 752 -3.72 12.95 -16.89
CA LEU A 752 -4.57 12.14 -17.75
C LEU A 752 -4.00 10.72 -17.85
N TYR A 753 -4.89 9.74 -17.69
CA TYR A 753 -4.60 8.32 -17.84
C TYR A 753 -5.51 7.71 -18.90
N GLY A 754 -4.96 6.84 -19.75
CA GLY A 754 -5.69 6.09 -20.77
C GLY A 754 -5.35 4.60 -20.77
N GLU A 755 -6.14 3.82 -21.52
CA GLU A 755 -6.00 2.37 -21.62
C GLU A 755 -4.66 1.96 -22.25
N SER A 756 -3.97 1.03 -21.58
CA SER A 756 -2.70 0.46 -22.01
C SER A 756 -2.61 -1.03 -21.63
N ALA A 757 -1.45 -1.65 -21.86
CA ALA A 757 -1.21 -3.07 -21.58
C ALA A 757 0.07 -3.30 -20.78
N PHE A 758 -0.08 -3.91 -19.60
CA PHE A 758 1.02 -4.45 -18.80
C PHE A 758 1.35 -5.86 -19.27
N ASN A 759 2.62 -6.16 -19.53
CA ASN A 759 3.05 -7.50 -19.95
C ASN A 759 3.64 -8.27 -18.76
N ALA A 760 2.82 -9.09 -18.09
CA ALA A 760 3.24 -9.77 -16.86
C ALA A 760 4.42 -10.73 -17.08
N SER A 761 4.70 -11.15 -18.31
CA SER A 761 5.91 -11.91 -18.65
C SER A 761 7.22 -11.17 -18.31
N ASP A 762 7.20 -9.84 -18.25
CA ASP A 762 8.40 -9.03 -17.98
C ASP A 762 8.79 -9.06 -16.48
N LEU A 763 7.89 -9.52 -15.59
CA LEU A 763 8.21 -9.84 -14.19
C LEU A 763 9.19 -11.02 -14.08
N TRP A 764 9.20 -11.92 -15.07
CA TRP A 764 9.98 -13.15 -15.02
C TRP A 764 11.36 -12.98 -15.63
N THR A 765 12.31 -12.53 -14.80
CA THR A 765 13.70 -12.26 -15.20
C THR A 765 14.62 -13.50 -15.15
N TYR A 766 14.07 -14.68 -14.82
CA TYR A 766 14.81 -15.91 -14.59
C TYR A 766 15.04 -16.74 -15.87
N PRO A 767 16.10 -17.59 -15.92
CA PRO A 767 16.46 -18.35 -17.13
C PRO A 767 15.57 -19.57 -17.42
N THR A 768 14.74 -20.02 -16.48
CA THR A 768 13.65 -20.96 -16.75
C THR A 768 12.45 -20.23 -17.35
N LYS A 769 11.46 -20.97 -17.86
CA LYS A 769 10.15 -20.37 -18.16
C LYS A 769 9.37 -20.21 -16.86
N PRO A 770 8.45 -19.22 -16.75
CA PRO A 770 7.50 -19.18 -15.65
C PRO A 770 6.69 -20.49 -15.63
N PRO A 771 6.36 -21.04 -14.45
CA PRO A 771 5.62 -22.30 -14.33
C PRO A 771 4.15 -22.15 -14.73
N VAL A 772 3.62 -20.92 -14.71
CA VAL A 772 2.27 -20.56 -15.16
C VAL A 772 2.33 -19.59 -16.35
N ASN A 773 1.20 -19.37 -17.02
CA ASN A 773 1.11 -18.37 -18.08
C ASN A 773 1.19 -16.96 -17.48
N LEU A 774 1.88 -16.03 -18.14
CA LEU A 774 1.97 -14.63 -17.70
C LEU A 774 1.48 -13.71 -18.85
N PRO A 775 0.17 -13.37 -18.89
CA PRO A 775 -0.45 -12.71 -20.03
C PRO A 775 -0.13 -11.20 -20.11
N LYS A 776 -0.59 -10.57 -21.19
CA LYS A 776 -0.76 -9.11 -21.22
C LYS A 776 -2.10 -8.75 -20.58
N LEU A 777 -2.05 -7.88 -19.59
CA LEU A 777 -3.19 -7.41 -18.79
C LEU A 777 -3.51 -5.96 -19.17
N LYS A 778 -4.81 -5.62 -19.18
CA LYS A 778 -5.26 -4.24 -19.43
C LYS A 778 -5.04 -3.41 -18.16
N ILE A 779 -4.46 -2.22 -18.33
CA ILE A 779 -4.20 -1.25 -17.26
C ILE A 779 -4.59 0.15 -17.74
N LEU A 780 -4.61 1.12 -16.84
CA LEU A 780 -4.55 2.53 -17.20
C LEU A 780 -3.11 3.04 -17.01
N ARG A 781 -2.56 3.78 -17.98
CA ARG A 781 -1.23 4.40 -17.91
C ARG A 781 -1.32 5.90 -18.16
N GLU A 782 -0.50 6.65 -17.45
CA GLU A 782 -0.36 8.11 -17.62
C GLU A 782 0.06 8.46 -19.05
N ASN A 783 -0.67 9.37 -19.67
CA ASN A 783 -0.45 9.82 -21.05
C ASN A 783 -0.63 11.34 -21.27
N GLY A 784 -0.91 12.09 -20.20
CA GLY A 784 -0.77 13.54 -20.10
C GLY A 784 -0.58 13.95 -18.63
N HIS A 785 0.16 15.02 -18.37
CA HIS A 785 0.34 15.56 -17.02
C HIS A 785 0.82 17.01 -17.02
N SER A 786 0.62 17.69 -15.89
CA SER A 786 1.20 18.97 -15.49
C SER A 786 2.71 18.99 -15.66
N ARG A 787 3.22 19.96 -16.44
CA ARG A 787 4.65 20.12 -16.66
C ARG A 787 5.10 21.54 -16.37
N ARG A 788 5.89 21.71 -15.32
CA ARG A 788 6.64 22.93 -15.09
C ARG A 788 7.57 23.23 -16.27
N ILE A 789 7.47 24.41 -16.86
CA ILE A 789 8.52 24.96 -17.70
C ILE A 789 9.63 25.50 -16.77
N LEU A 790 10.47 24.58 -16.30
CA LEU A 790 11.81 24.95 -15.85
C LEU A 790 12.69 25.09 -17.09
N GLY A 791 13.50 26.14 -17.13
CA GLY A 791 14.72 26.08 -17.93
C GLY A 791 15.53 24.86 -17.47
N ASP A 792 15.95 24.05 -18.44
CA ASP A 792 16.68 22.78 -18.35
C ASP A 792 15.87 21.47 -18.51
N THR A 793 15.80 21.06 -19.79
CA THR A 793 15.80 19.66 -20.32
C THR A 793 14.65 18.68 -19.98
N PHE A 794 13.92 18.27 -21.03
CA PHE A 794 12.92 17.21 -20.98
C PHE A 794 13.55 15.81 -21.23
N ILE A 795 13.24 14.82 -20.38
CA ILE A 795 13.49 13.39 -20.68
C ILE A 795 12.19 12.72 -21.11
N ILE A 796 12.29 11.82 -22.09
CA ILE A 796 11.15 11.36 -22.87
C ILE A 796 11.45 9.94 -23.44
N SER A 797 11.11 8.87 -22.69
CA SER A 797 11.37 7.45 -23.06
C SER A 797 10.28 6.73 -23.85
N ASP A 798 10.61 5.63 -24.54
CA ASP A 798 9.81 5.00 -25.61
C ASP A 798 8.47 4.34 -25.19
N GLU A 799 8.09 4.34 -23.91
CA GLU A 799 6.91 3.62 -23.40
C GLU A 799 5.64 4.48 -23.15
N GLY A 800 5.57 5.68 -23.71
CA GLY A 800 4.55 6.70 -23.37
C GLY A 800 5.14 7.80 -22.50
N VAL A 801 4.33 8.75 -22.01
CA VAL A 801 4.81 9.98 -21.35
C VAL A 801 5.25 9.73 -19.90
N ALA A 802 6.31 8.94 -19.71
CA ALA A 802 6.93 8.77 -18.39
C ALA A 802 7.57 10.08 -17.90
N GLY A 803 7.07 10.62 -16.79
CA GLY A 803 7.75 11.63 -15.99
C GLY A 803 8.72 11.01 -14.98
N GLY A 804 9.79 11.72 -14.64
CA GLY A 804 10.72 11.35 -13.57
C GLY A 804 12.07 12.08 -13.66
N PRO A 805 12.78 12.29 -12.55
CA PRO A 805 12.42 11.94 -11.17
C PRO A 805 11.59 13.04 -10.48
N SER A 806 10.80 12.65 -9.48
CA SER A 806 10.25 13.59 -8.51
C SER A 806 11.34 14.07 -7.55
N TYR A 807 11.46 15.39 -7.36
CA TYR A 807 12.14 15.97 -6.21
C TYR A 807 11.43 17.26 -5.77
N ASN A 808 10.53 17.13 -4.79
CA ASN A 808 10.24 18.13 -3.76
C ASN A 808 10.12 19.62 -4.19
N VAL A 809 9.29 19.97 -5.18
CA VAL A 809 8.86 21.38 -5.37
C VAL A 809 7.39 21.45 -5.81
N PHE A 810 6.63 22.34 -5.16
CA PHE A 810 5.20 22.59 -5.30
C PHE A 810 4.97 23.55 -6.48
N SER A 811 5.10 23.07 -7.72
CA SER A 811 5.34 23.95 -8.85
C SER A 811 4.63 23.54 -10.14
N THR A 812 3.32 23.80 -10.20
CA THR A 812 2.57 23.90 -11.46
C THR A 812 3.09 25.06 -12.34
N SER A 813 2.66 25.08 -13.61
CA SER A 813 3.39 25.77 -14.69
C SER A 813 2.86 27.12 -15.15
N THR A 814 1.63 27.48 -14.78
CA THR A 814 0.94 28.68 -15.29
C THR A 814 1.19 29.93 -14.46
N GLY A 815 1.45 29.78 -13.15
CA GLY A 815 1.50 30.90 -12.21
C GLY A 815 0.13 31.55 -11.92
N GLU A 816 -0.96 30.94 -12.39
CA GLU A 816 -2.35 31.39 -12.20
C GLU A 816 -3.18 30.26 -11.52
N ASN A 817 -4.40 30.56 -11.11
CA ASN A 817 -5.36 29.61 -10.52
C ASN A 817 -6.01 28.70 -11.60
N ARG A 818 -5.15 28.14 -12.44
CA ARG A 818 -5.50 27.41 -13.67
C ARG A 818 -4.38 26.47 -14.05
N GLU A 819 -4.69 25.29 -14.56
CA GLU A 819 -3.74 24.41 -15.22
C GLU A 819 -4.31 23.80 -16.50
N VAL A 820 -3.51 23.75 -17.55
CA VAL A 820 -3.86 23.16 -18.84
C VAL A 820 -2.92 22.01 -19.14
N ILE A 821 -3.46 20.83 -19.41
CA ILE A 821 -2.69 19.67 -19.87
C ILE A 821 -3.19 19.17 -21.23
N THR A 822 -2.33 18.45 -21.93
CA THR A 822 -2.68 17.76 -23.16
C THR A 822 -2.22 16.32 -23.10
N GLY A 823 -3.07 15.41 -23.58
CA GLY A 823 -2.72 14.01 -23.72
C GLY A 823 -3.59 13.30 -24.76
N GLU A 824 -3.26 12.03 -24.99
CA GLU A 824 -4.00 11.16 -25.90
C GLU A 824 -5.24 10.60 -25.18
N LEU A 825 -6.44 10.81 -25.74
CA LEU A 825 -7.59 10.01 -25.36
C LEU A 825 -7.49 8.65 -26.05
N THR A 826 -7.61 7.60 -25.26
CA THR A 826 -7.61 6.21 -25.72
C THR A 826 -9.03 5.69 -25.87
N ASN A 827 -9.22 4.67 -26.71
CA ASN A 827 -10.55 4.07 -26.88
C ASN A 827 -10.96 3.32 -25.61
N GLY A 828 -12.00 3.80 -24.93
CA GLY A 828 -12.50 3.22 -23.69
C GLY A 828 -12.46 4.20 -22.53
N LEU A 829 -12.12 3.70 -21.35
CA LEU A 829 -12.06 4.50 -20.11
C LEU A 829 -10.75 5.29 -20.05
N ASN A 830 -10.88 6.60 -19.83
CA ASN A 830 -9.79 7.50 -19.48
C ASN A 830 -10.12 8.14 -18.13
N LEU A 831 -9.10 8.52 -17.35
CA LEU A 831 -9.28 9.19 -16.06
C LEU A 831 -8.53 10.52 -16.07
N ILE A 832 -9.22 11.60 -15.73
CA ILE A 832 -8.58 12.83 -15.29
C ILE A 832 -8.39 12.72 -13.77
N VAL A 833 -7.18 13.00 -13.30
CA VAL A 833 -6.80 12.90 -11.90
C VAL A 833 -6.29 14.26 -11.44
N LEU A 834 -6.98 14.87 -10.47
CA LEU A 834 -6.46 16.01 -9.73
C LEU A 834 -5.69 15.48 -8.53
N ARG A 835 -4.44 15.90 -8.35
CA ARG A 835 -3.52 15.42 -7.32
C ARG A 835 -2.77 16.62 -6.73
N GLN A 836 -2.13 16.41 -5.57
CA GLN A 836 -1.45 17.47 -4.83
C GLN A 836 -2.31 18.72 -4.66
N VAL A 837 -3.61 18.56 -4.37
CA VAL A 837 -4.45 19.72 -4.10
C VAL A 837 -4.05 20.28 -2.74
N VAL A 838 -3.22 21.32 -2.80
CA VAL A 838 -2.74 22.06 -1.64
C VAL A 838 -3.50 23.39 -1.64
N PRO A 839 -4.65 23.48 -0.93
CA PRO A 839 -5.43 24.71 -0.93
C PRO A 839 -4.65 25.86 -0.30
N GLY A 840 -4.92 27.08 -0.74
CA GLY A 840 -4.44 28.30 -0.08
C GLY A 840 -5.04 28.48 1.32
N GLY A 841 -6.05 27.69 1.66
CA GLY A 841 -6.63 27.61 3.01
C GLY A 841 -7.48 28.84 3.37
N ASN A 842 -7.87 29.63 2.37
CA ASN A 842 -8.72 30.80 2.58
C ASN A 842 -10.19 30.40 2.81
N GLU A 843 -10.69 29.37 2.12
CA GLU A 843 -12.07 28.87 2.23
C GLU A 843 -12.12 27.34 2.45
N TYR A 844 -13.23 26.82 2.99
CA TYR A 844 -13.43 25.38 3.20
C TYR A 844 -14.18 24.76 2.03
N GLY A 845 -13.43 24.26 1.04
CA GLY A 845 -13.98 23.68 -0.19
C GLY A 845 -14.02 24.69 -1.34
N GLU A 846 -12.90 24.85 -2.02
CA GLU A 846 -12.76 25.74 -3.19
C GLU A 846 -13.42 25.11 -4.42
N ASN A 847 -14.16 25.88 -5.22
CA ASN A 847 -14.78 25.35 -6.43
C ASN A 847 -13.72 25.07 -7.51
N VAL A 848 -13.86 23.94 -8.20
CA VAL A 848 -13.07 23.54 -9.37
C VAL A 848 -13.95 23.39 -10.60
N SER A 849 -13.47 23.83 -11.75
CA SER A 849 -14.07 23.59 -13.06
C SER A 849 -13.08 22.84 -13.96
N ILE A 850 -13.60 21.94 -14.80
CA ILE A 850 -12.83 21.13 -15.75
C ILE A 850 -13.50 21.24 -17.12
N GLU A 851 -12.81 21.80 -18.10
CA GLU A 851 -13.25 21.85 -19.50
C GLU A 851 -12.39 20.93 -20.37
N ILE A 852 -13.01 20.17 -21.28
CA ILE A 852 -12.30 19.29 -22.22
C ILE A 852 -12.57 19.75 -23.65
N ASN A 853 -11.49 19.98 -24.39
CA ASN A 853 -11.51 20.30 -25.81
C ASN A 853 -10.84 19.16 -26.59
N ILE A 854 -11.64 18.33 -27.27
CA ILE A 854 -11.17 17.17 -28.04
C ILE A 854 -10.86 17.58 -29.49
N THR A 855 -9.66 17.21 -29.94
CA THR A 855 -9.17 17.40 -31.31
C THR A 855 -8.99 16.03 -31.98
N PRO A 856 -9.71 15.74 -33.09
CA PRO A 856 -9.62 14.44 -33.76
C PRO A 856 -8.20 14.07 -34.21
N TYR A 857 -7.66 12.96 -33.72
CA TYR A 857 -6.30 12.52 -34.03
C TYR A 857 -6.31 11.72 -35.34
N ASN A 858 -6.03 12.40 -36.44
CA ASN A 858 -5.85 11.80 -37.76
C ASN A 858 -4.34 11.68 -38.10
N PRO A 859 -3.67 10.59 -37.70
CA PRO A 859 -2.22 10.45 -37.92
C PRO A 859 -1.89 10.25 -39.41
N ILE A 860 -1.25 11.24 -40.02
CA ILE A 860 -0.74 11.15 -41.40
C ILE A 860 0.59 10.37 -41.40
N ASN A 861 0.57 9.14 -41.93
CA ASN A 861 1.70 8.21 -41.84
C ASN A 861 2.59 8.25 -43.10
N LEU A 862 3.90 8.54 -42.97
CA LEU A 862 4.84 8.78 -44.08
C LEU A 862 6.11 7.90 -44.01
N VAL A 863 6.25 6.97 -44.95
CA VAL A 863 7.33 5.95 -45.00
C VAL A 863 8.20 6.12 -46.27
N ALA A 864 9.51 5.89 -46.17
CA ALA A 864 10.47 5.83 -47.28
C ALA A 864 11.75 5.06 -46.90
N LEU A 865 12.60 4.74 -47.88
CA LEU A 865 13.78 3.87 -47.73
C LEU A 865 15.11 4.64 -47.57
N ALA A 866 16.12 3.94 -47.05
CA ALA A 866 17.46 4.50 -46.86
C ALA A 866 18.11 4.90 -48.19
N GLY A 867 18.36 6.20 -48.36
CA GLY A 867 18.92 6.79 -49.58
C GLY A 867 17.87 7.35 -50.56
N GLU A 868 16.58 7.22 -50.27
CA GLU A 868 15.56 7.97 -51.02
C GLU A 868 15.53 9.44 -50.59
N THR A 869 15.71 10.33 -51.57
CA THR A 869 15.22 11.70 -51.46
C THR A 869 13.74 11.68 -51.76
N VAL A 870 13.01 12.33 -50.88
CA VAL A 870 11.57 12.51 -50.86
C VAL A 870 11.53 14.05 -50.60
N ASN A 871 10.83 14.87 -51.41
CA ASN A 871 10.94 16.35 -51.42
C ASN A 871 9.69 17.08 -50.84
N LEU A 872 9.81 17.92 -49.79
CA LEU A 872 8.87 18.11 -48.64
C LEU A 872 7.34 18.26 -48.81
N THR A 873 6.83 18.24 -50.02
CA THR A 873 5.66 17.42 -50.41
C THR A 873 6.01 15.89 -50.42
N GLN A 874 6.87 15.45 -49.47
CA GLN A 874 7.58 14.14 -49.32
C GLN A 874 8.90 14.33 -48.46
N ARG A 875 9.26 13.60 -47.40
CA ARG A 875 10.36 14.01 -46.44
C ARG A 875 11.84 13.57 -46.67
N ASN A 876 12.89 14.43 -46.48
CA ASN A 876 14.14 14.04 -45.75
C ASN A 876 15.21 15.14 -45.46
N ALA A 877 15.19 15.71 -44.25
CA ALA A 877 16.37 16.10 -43.49
C ALA A 877 16.04 16.12 -41.98
N GLY A 878 16.19 14.97 -41.30
CA GLY A 878 16.16 14.88 -39.83
C GLY A 878 14.82 15.13 -39.12
N VAL A 879 13.74 15.42 -39.84
CA VAL A 879 12.36 15.53 -39.31
C VAL A 879 11.44 14.71 -40.20
N ASP A 880 10.76 13.70 -39.64
CA ASP A 880 9.96 12.74 -40.42
C ASP A 880 8.51 13.20 -40.66
N SER A 881 7.97 14.10 -39.84
CA SER A 881 6.68 14.78 -40.09
C SER A 881 6.45 16.00 -39.17
N ILE A 882 5.68 16.97 -39.64
CA ILE A 882 4.90 17.93 -38.85
C ILE A 882 3.43 17.61 -39.11
N MET A 883 2.58 17.64 -38.08
CA MET A 883 1.20 17.18 -38.22
C MET A 883 0.17 18.21 -37.70
N GLY A 884 -0.42 18.94 -38.65
CA GLY A 884 -1.79 19.48 -38.57
C GLY A 884 -2.03 20.81 -37.85
N PHE A 885 -2.07 21.92 -38.61
CA PHE A 885 -2.89 23.09 -38.27
C PHE A 885 -4.34 22.90 -38.74
N SER A 886 -5.29 23.61 -38.14
CA SER A 886 -6.74 23.40 -38.32
C SER A 886 -7.33 23.66 -39.72
N LYS A 887 -6.61 24.31 -40.65
CA LYS A 887 -7.17 24.77 -41.96
C LYS A 887 -6.53 24.23 -43.24
N GLY A 888 -5.38 23.54 -43.18
CA GLY A 888 -4.87 22.75 -44.32
C GLY A 888 -4.40 23.51 -45.57
N ASP A 889 -3.93 24.76 -45.43
CA ASP A 889 -3.36 25.55 -46.55
C ASP A 889 -1.83 25.32 -46.75
N ASP A 890 -1.37 25.47 -47.99
CA ASP A 890 -0.06 25.02 -48.49
C ASP A 890 0.95 26.19 -48.61
N LEU A 891 2.02 26.19 -47.80
CA LEU A 891 3.01 27.28 -47.73
C LEU A 891 4.17 27.10 -48.74
N LYS A 892 4.46 28.15 -49.53
CA LYS A 892 5.53 28.15 -50.56
C LYS A 892 6.75 28.92 -50.10
N SER A 893 7.80 28.20 -49.76
CA SER A 893 8.98 28.71 -49.05
C SER A 893 9.75 29.84 -49.76
N GLY A 894 9.94 30.94 -49.02
CA GLY A 894 10.63 32.16 -49.44
C GLY A 894 12.05 32.36 -48.88
N GLY A 895 12.74 31.33 -48.40
CA GLY A 895 14.18 31.36 -48.11
C GLY A 895 14.65 32.12 -46.85
N TYR A 896 13.74 32.66 -46.03
CA TYR A 896 14.02 33.23 -44.71
C TYR A 896 13.00 32.72 -43.68
N LEU A 897 13.24 32.97 -42.38
CA LEU A 897 12.29 32.65 -41.30
C LEU A 897 10.89 33.17 -41.64
N GLU A 898 9.93 32.26 -41.75
CA GLU A 898 8.51 32.60 -41.91
C GLU A 898 7.83 32.62 -40.53
N THR A 899 7.14 33.71 -40.23
CA THR A 899 6.24 33.84 -39.08
C THR A 899 4.83 33.48 -39.54
N PHE A 900 4.14 32.64 -38.78
CA PHE A 900 2.73 32.29 -39.00
C PHE A 900 1.87 32.84 -37.87
N GLN A 901 0.60 33.17 -38.16
CA GLN A 901 -0.40 33.45 -37.12
C GLN A 901 -1.16 32.17 -36.84
N ALA A 902 -1.20 31.76 -35.57
CA ALA A 902 -2.10 30.75 -35.06
C ALA A 902 -3.44 31.41 -34.70
N GLU A 903 -4.54 30.67 -34.80
CA GLU A 903 -5.81 31.04 -34.17
C GLU A 903 -5.95 30.36 -32.80
N GLU A 904 -6.81 30.90 -31.93
CA GLU A 904 -7.08 30.35 -30.59
C GLU A 904 -7.53 28.88 -30.71
N GLY A 905 -6.70 27.95 -30.19
CA GLY A 905 -6.92 26.50 -30.25
C GLY A 905 -6.11 25.71 -31.28
N ASP A 906 -5.25 26.35 -32.10
CA ASP A 906 -4.33 25.62 -32.98
C ASP A 906 -3.27 24.82 -32.20
N LEU A 907 -2.87 23.66 -32.73
CA LEU A 907 -1.96 22.70 -32.11
C LEU A 907 -0.78 22.37 -33.05
N LEU A 908 0.45 22.26 -32.53
CA LEU A 908 1.62 21.85 -33.32
C LEU A 908 2.22 20.53 -32.78
N LEU A 909 2.25 19.46 -33.60
CA LEU A 909 2.82 18.15 -33.22
C LEU A 909 4.06 17.78 -34.06
N ILE A 910 5.15 17.35 -33.39
CA ILE A 910 6.45 17.01 -34.02
C ILE A 910 6.97 15.64 -33.56
N ARG A 911 7.18 14.65 -34.45
CA ARG A 911 7.61 13.28 -34.08
C ARG A 911 8.90 12.84 -34.79
N SER A 912 9.76 12.08 -34.09
CA SER A 912 11.01 11.50 -34.62
C SER A 912 11.10 9.98 -34.35
N ASN A 913 11.80 9.25 -35.22
CA ASN A 913 12.04 7.79 -35.12
C ASN A 913 13.49 7.42 -34.78
N CYS A 914 14.38 8.40 -34.62
CA CYS A 914 15.68 8.16 -34.00
C CYS A 914 15.48 8.22 -32.48
N THR A 915 15.92 7.17 -31.78
CA THR A 915 15.76 7.00 -30.32
C THR A 915 15.97 8.30 -29.54
N ILE A 916 14.99 8.64 -28.70
CA ILE A 916 14.91 9.84 -27.84
C ILE A 916 14.59 11.16 -28.58
N TYR A 917 13.36 11.31 -29.13
CA TYR A 917 12.60 12.58 -29.19
C TYR A 917 11.10 12.30 -29.44
N LYS A 918 10.22 12.57 -28.46
CA LYS A 918 8.75 12.40 -28.52
C LYS A 918 8.01 13.63 -29.08
N PRO A 919 6.71 13.49 -29.45
CA PRO A 919 5.80 14.62 -29.65
C PRO A 919 5.94 15.71 -28.59
N GLN A 920 6.20 16.92 -29.06
CA GLN A 920 5.98 18.17 -28.33
C GLN A 920 4.73 18.84 -28.89
N ILE A 921 4.01 19.56 -28.03
CA ILE A 921 2.76 20.28 -28.29
C ILE A 921 2.97 21.72 -27.83
N PHE A 922 2.54 22.69 -28.64
CA PHE A 922 2.66 24.13 -28.37
C PHE A 922 1.30 24.80 -28.50
N PHE A 923 1.05 25.81 -27.65
CA PHE A 923 -0.18 26.61 -27.61
C PHE A 923 0.13 28.10 -27.79
N ASP A 924 -0.75 28.83 -28.48
CA ASP A 924 -0.93 30.28 -28.28
C ASP A 924 -1.99 30.46 -27.20
N SER A 925 -1.55 30.72 -25.96
CA SER A 925 -2.41 30.80 -24.77
C SER A 925 -2.61 32.22 -24.24
N ASN A 926 -1.94 33.23 -24.82
CA ASN A 926 -1.83 34.59 -24.28
C ASN A 926 -2.70 35.63 -25.04
N ARG A 927 -3.48 35.18 -26.05
CA ARG A 927 -4.36 36.01 -26.90
C ARG A 927 -3.65 37.13 -27.68
N ASN A 928 -2.32 37.05 -27.86
CA ASN A 928 -1.58 38.07 -28.61
C ASN A 928 -1.40 37.74 -30.11
N GLY A 929 -1.73 36.51 -30.53
CA GLY A 929 -1.66 36.08 -31.93
C GLY A 929 -0.24 35.82 -32.43
N THR A 930 0.67 35.52 -31.50
CA THR A 930 2.06 35.13 -31.74
C THR A 930 2.49 34.08 -30.71
N ILE A 931 3.12 32.99 -31.18
CA ILE A 931 3.82 32.06 -30.27
C ILE A 931 4.90 32.85 -29.53
N ASP A 932 4.75 32.92 -28.21
CA ASP A 932 5.59 33.76 -27.37
C ASP A 932 7.04 33.30 -27.41
N ARG A 933 7.96 34.24 -27.67
CA ARG A 933 9.40 33.99 -27.73
C ARG A 933 10.14 34.52 -26.50
N ASP A 934 9.42 35.08 -25.53
CA ASP A 934 10.01 35.56 -24.27
C ASP A 934 10.27 34.41 -23.28
N ILE A 935 10.20 33.15 -23.73
CA ILE A 935 11.02 32.06 -23.19
C ILE A 935 12.37 32.09 -23.92
N ASP A 936 13.35 32.79 -23.34
CA ASP A 936 14.70 32.90 -23.91
C ASP A 936 15.34 31.50 -24.11
N GLU A 937 15.59 31.16 -25.38
CA GLU A 937 16.22 29.95 -25.93
C GLU A 937 15.38 28.66 -26.08
N LEU A 938 15.40 28.13 -27.31
CA LEU A 938 14.83 26.84 -27.70
C LEU A 938 15.94 25.76 -27.55
N ILE A 939 16.10 25.25 -26.33
CA ILE A 939 17.25 24.41 -25.93
C ILE A 939 17.07 22.95 -26.35
N PHE A 940 17.96 22.47 -27.23
CA PHE A 940 18.19 21.04 -27.47
C PHE A 940 19.20 20.51 -26.44
N GLY A 941 18.74 19.73 -25.46
CA GLY A 941 19.61 19.17 -24.42
C GLY A 941 20.28 17.85 -24.80
N GLU A 942 21.60 17.84 -24.97
CA GLU A 942 22.41 16.66 -24.62
C GLU A 942 22.44 16.53 -23.09
N GLN A 943 22.31 15.31 -22.56
CA GLN A 943 22.59 15.06 -21.14
C GLN A 943 23.82 14.17 -20.99
N ARG A 944 24.82 14.64 -20.24
CA ARG A 944 25.86 13.80 -19.66
C ARG A 944 25.38 13.21 -18.34
N PHE A 945 25.53 11.90 -18.19
CA PHE A 945 25.59 11.25 -16.88
C PHE A 945 26.91 10.45 -16.80
N ASP A 946 27.79 10.86 -15.89
CA ASP A 946 28.88 10.06 -15.31
C ASP A 946 28.46 9.72 -13.87
N GLU A 947 28.80 8.60 -13.24
CA GLU A 947 29.45 7.36 -13.71
C GLU A 947 29.21 6.28 -12.63
N ALA A 948 28.62 5.12 -12.95
CA ALA A 948 28.86 3.84 -12.27
C ALA A 948 28.16 2.66 -12.98
N VAL A 949 28.80 1.49 -13.00
CA VAL A 949 28.26 0.22 -13.51
C VAL A 949 27.93 0.17 -15.02
N CYS A 950 28.95 0.40 -15.85
CA CYS A 950 29.13 -0.40 -17.07
C CYS A 950 30.62 -0.74 -17.30
N ARG A 951 31.24 -1.37 -16.30
CA ARG A 951 32.60 -1.92 -16.43
C ARG A 951 32.54 -3.35 -16.96
N ILE A 952 33.24 -3.57 -18.07
CA ILE A 952 33.84 -4.86 -18.50
C ILE A 952 32.87 -5.87 -19.13
N PHE A 953 32.52 -5.69 -20.41
CA PHE A 953 33.06 -6.51 -21.52
C PHE A 953 32.40 -6.20 -22.89
N CYS A 954 33.16 -5.58 -23.81
CA CYS A 954 33.43 -6.19 -25.13
C CYS A 954 34.49 -5.44 -25.94
N LYS A 955 35.60 -6.13 -26.22
CA LYS A 955 36.52 -5.91 -27.36
C LYS A 955 37.26 -4.56 -27.48
N ILE A 956 38.29 -4.37 -26.64
CA ILE A 956 39.62 -3.96 -27.16
C ILE A 956 40.67 -5.01 -26.80
N LEU A 957 40.63 -6.09 -27.58
CA LEU A 957 41.78 -6.95 -27.86
C LEU A 957 41.75 -7.24 -29.36
N ALA A 958 42.50 -6.46 -30.15
CA ALA A 958 43.11 -6.82 -31.45
C ALA A 958 43.58 -5.64 -32.34
N SER A 959 44.16 -4.56 -31.79
CA SER A 959 44.86 -3.49 -32.56
C SER A 959 45.41 -2.42 -31.59
N TYR A 960 46.70 -2.10 -31.44
CA TYR A 960 47.99 -2.49 -32.05
C TYR A 960 49.08 -2.59 -30.91
N PRO A 961 50.37 -2.91 -31.16
CA PRO A 961 51.22 -3.58 -30.16
C PRO A 961 52.31 -2.73 -29.45
N GLN A 962 52.74 -3.25 -28.30
CA GLN A 962 54.03 -3.04 -27.57
C GLN A 962 54.24 -1.75 -26.73
N PRO A 963 55.13 -1.78 -25.70
CA PRO A 963 54.96 -1.01 -24.45
C PRO A 963 56.10 -0.04 -24.10
N PHE A 964 55.89 0.85 -23.12
CA PHE A 964 56.95 1.38 -22.25
C PHE A 964 56.42 1.78 -20.86
N THR A 965 57.29 1.66 -19.85
CA THR A 965 57.12 2.04 -18.43
C THR A 965 58.30 2.95 -18.01
N PRO A 966 58.39 3.48 -16.77
CA PRO A 966 57.52 4.46 -16.10
C PRO A 966 58.37 5.65 -15.53
N LEU A 967 57.91 6.34 -14.46
CA LEU A 967 58.51 7.48 -13.70
C LEU A 967 58.07 8.89 -14.20
N SER A 968 57.85 9.93 -13.38
CA SER A 968 57.77 10.07 -11.89
C SER A 968 57.28 11.50 -11.50
N GLN A 969 57.15 11.75 -10.18
CA GLN A 969 57.22 13.06 -9.45
C GLN A 969 55.95 13.91 -9.17
N ILE A 970 55.75 14.14 -7.85
CA ILE A 970 55.47 15.43 -7.14
C ILE A 970 54.12 16.13 -7.42
N SER A 971 53.14 16.33 -6.50
CA SER A 971 53.03 16.51 -5.02
C SER A 971 53.10 17.96 -4.47
N THR A 972 51.95 18.60 -4.17
CA THR A 972 51.72 19.70 -3.18
C THR A 972 50.22 20.13 -3.20
N PHE A 973 49.52 20.61 -2.14
CA PHE A 973 49.65 20.55 -0.66
C PHE A 973 48.33 21.07 0.01
N TYR A 974 47.83 20.43 1.09
CA TYR A 974 46.90 20.90 2.18
C TYR A 974 45.54 21.57 1.83
N ARG A 975 44.35 21.32 2.46
CA ARG A 975 43.83 20.69 3.71
C ARG A 975 43.68 21.60 4.96
N SER A 976 42.51 21.49 5.62
CA SER A 976 41.99 22.15 6.86
C SER A 976 41.43 23.58 6.71
N ALA A 977 40.37 24.02 7.42
CA ALA A 977 39.74 23.46 8.63
C ALA A 977 38.19 23.58 8.71
N THR A 978 37.62 22.79 9.61
CA THR A 978 36.22 22.66 10.11
C THR A 978 35.84 23.73 11.17
N PRO A 979 34.68 23.66 11.87
CA PRO A 979 33.29 23.37 11.46
C PRO A 979 32.26 24.41 12.00
N ARG A 980 31.01 24.34 11.52
CA ARG A 980 29.80 24.50 12.36
C ARG A 980 28.61 23.82 11.71
#